data_AF-A0A1B7NHF2-F1
#
_entry.id   AF-A0A1B7NHF2-F1
#
_cell.length_a   1.000
_cell.length_b   1.000
_cell.length_c   1.000
_cell.angle_alpha   90.00
_cell.angle_beta   90.00
_cell.angle_gamma   90.00
#
_symmetry.space_group_name_H-M   'P 1'
#
loop_
_entity.id
_entity.type
_entity.pdbx_description
1 polymer ?
#
loop_
_entity_poly.entity_id
_entity_poly.type
_entity_poly.pdbx_seq_one_letter_code
_entity_poly.pdbx_strand_id
1 'polypeptide(L)'
;MSKGMPGAYYREAQEEPTLAEWELTVEDEAESTIVLPMARSASTNSISSTQSSVYSGLEDLSELMCTIPDDLLGCNTSRVASVPPLSFAATGINSAQPSSLTSVESLNPASPASSWSSVLGKRKSEELPDISLSSRKSARTGDTNTVRVHSIAYDRNLQGYFDRKNICFGVQWLVAELVTRDRLKYEHINIPDLDKLRGTNQEATLRMAQVFARENTKAETEGYFVKEKAILSPWKELDREHELAVAMGENFDGFHRQADGWYGGKVNFRATLKPIEAINEKDKDRTPDYRIQLMPPELGSSSRLARRYGSKNLVRVKVPRSILNKSRNGLVELFSQNFLLCGVVYQAFFAKDETVFLVATNASSGCDRIPIHAQPAPPSVEDFLDWHNPIYYNTAQTMAKWSSRFALGLSNSVPGITISHDNIVYLNDEDPGGPDMTDGCGFANQVVLKALRELLQWETTPTAIQCRIAGAKGLLILHPDPSENSSDVPRVWLRQSQVKIKYPAMKMLSNCHLTVDVIRASHMRSPSRISAETIVNFAENGVPHQVFIDLMKEGLDAIVDNLLDWDGPDAMFRLWHTVARAGAVVAARLAREAGGEARSRGFSFKETDIEDDDEDDLDAAIDNPRSIAWWGDEVSGCPSSLEETVMVLLDAGFTPHDCRFLVDKLRNILRTSVDNYVHRYKIEVPMSCIAWIVPDPYGILAHDEVQILSRDSKFRCPDGTESNVVLGDVLLTRYPCKLPTDAQKVRAVEKSELRHYTDVIVCSVQGTRRFADLLAGGDYDGDKAIAIWQPSIVSHFKNANLQYSHPPDNLFESFHKNTLRVDEFLQQCQRSKLDDLIPQLQSFLLGGLRAISVGKYSNLHDIAVYIKGYAHEETIRLAYMFSSILDGTKSGLTVLPEVIKHDTQCYHKRSPEWKEMIGEDSRQEINEVNAERPRSMNEFVMDAILKHARKHRDTKMKQVDSAIAKIHEVKDPSLMKPWHDAESRARRVKDSNGDAAVIMEAELSKIRKHVKKMREEHKKRISPNFTGLKIQQRQNVLRSLARDFAASPDPSSFLFFSSEEVSRLKASYTYIHEAHISGHFPWDVALRELGTIKARSLGPSKTVALGFYERFVLKQSAFRR
;
A
#
# COMPACT_ATOMS: atom_id res chain seq x y z
N MET A 1 40.29 -43.93 -24.60
CA MET A 1 41.77 -44.03 -24.48
C MET A 1 42.21 -42.77 -23.75
N SER A 2 42.70 -42.79 -22.50
CA SER A 2 44.00 -43.34 -21.99
C SER A 2 45.20 -42.59 -22.59
N LYS A 3 46.19 -42.11 -21.82
CA LYS A 3 46.51 -42.22 -20.38
C LYS A 3 47.63 -41.20 -20.03
N GLY A 4 47.93 -40.95 -18.75
CA GLY A 4 49.32 -40.64 -18.33
C GLY A 4 49.59 -39.45 -17.39
N MET A 5 49.52 -39.70 -16.07
CA MET A 5 50.55 -39.20 -15.13
C MET A 5 51.59 -40.32 -14.92
N PRO A 6 52.85 -39.99 -14.60
CA PRO A 6 53.38 -40.07 -13.22
C PRO A 6 54.38 -38.92 -12.88
N GLY A 7 54.94 -38.76 -11.66
CA GLY A 7 54.59 -39.37 -10.36
C GLY A 7 55.74 -39.45 -9.31
N ALA A 8 55.62 -38.64 -8.24
CA ALA A 8 55.92 -38.94 -6.81
C ALA A 8 57.36 -38.91 -6.18
N TYR A 9 57.35 -38.84 -4.84
CA TYR A 9 58.41 -39.08 -3.80
C TYR A 9 59.47 -37.98 -3.48
N TYR A 10 59.94 -37.70 -2.23
CA TYR A 10 59.42 -37.88 -0.83
C TYR A 10 60.39 -37.21 0.23
N ARG A 11 60.09 -37.30 1.55
CA ARG A 11 60.95 -37.05 2.78
C ARG A 11 61.10 -35.59 3.30
N GLU A 12 60.77 -35.23 4.57
CA GLU A 12 61.30 -35.51 5.96
C GLU A 12 62.35 -34.46 6.43
N ALA A 13 62.47 -33.95 7.69
CA ALA A 13 61.63 -33.93 8.92
C ALA A 13 62.23 -32.96 10.02
N GLN A 14 61.56 -32.80 11.19
CA GLN A 14 62.06 -32.30 12.52
C GLN A 14 62.46 -30.80 12.70
N GLU A 15 62.57 -30.19 13.91
CA GLU A 15 61.78 -30.19 15.18
C GLU A 15 62.34 -29.14 16.20
N GLU A 16 61.49 -28.24 16.76
CA GLU A 16 61.62 -27.50 18.08
C GLU A 16 62.95 -26.76 18.47
N PRO A 17 63.15 -26.13 19.67
CA PRO A 17 62.27 -25.79 20.81
C PRO A 17 62.29 -24.28 21.24
N THR A 18 61.78 -23.99 22.46
CA THR A 18 61.59 -22.67 23.11
C THR A 18 62.69 -22.30 24.12
N LEU A 19 62.77 -21.01 24.56
CA LEU A 19 62.75 -20.57 25.98
C LEU A 19 62.84 -19.02 26.15
N ALA A 20 62.88 -18.51 27.39
CA ALA A 20 62.70 -17.10 27.79
C ALA A 20 63.78 -16.59 28.79
N GLU A 21 63.41 -15.70 29.74
CA GLU A 21 64.20 -15.10 30.85
C GLU A 21 65.10 -13.86 30.52
N TRP A 22 65.45 -12.96 31.44
CA TRP A 22 64.70 -12.23 32.51
C TRP A 22 65.60 -11.15 33.19
N GLU A 23 65.00 -10.25 34.00
CA GLU A 23 65.65 -9.41 35.08
C GLU A 23 66.74 -8.35 34.68
N LEU A 24 67.09 -7.30 35.45
CA LEU A 24 66.46 -6.55 36.56
C LEU A 24 67.00 -5.08 36.67
N THR A 25 66.40 -4.32 37.61
CA THR A 25 66.65 -2.97 38.19
C THR A 25 68.10 -2.45 38.30
N VAL A 26 68.39 -1.15 38.54
CA VAL A 26 67.60 -0.10 39.27
C VAL A 26 67.46 1.23 38.45
N GLU A 27 67.33 2.49 38.92
CA GLU A 27 67.57 3.19 40.21
C GLU A 27 66.65 4.43 40.42
N ASP A 28 66.96 5.25 41.44
CA ASP A 28 66.19 6.36 42.07
C ASP A 28 66.08 7.69 41.25
N GLU A 29 65.30 8.73 41.61
CA GLU A 29 64.64 9.08 42.90
C GLU A 29 63.33 9.91 42.72
N ALA A 30 62.34 9.69 43.62
CA ALA A 30 61.24 10.56 44.13
C ALA A 30 60.59 11.68 43.25
N GLU A 31 59.26 11.89 43.18
CA GLU A 31 58.01 11.26 43.70
C GLU A 31 56.81 11.90 42.88
N SER A 32 55.49 11.66 43.00
CA SER A 32 54.69 11.08 44.08
C SER A 32 53.53 10.13 43.70
N THR A 33 53.25 9.26 44.67
CA THR A 33 52.01 8.59 45.13
C THR A 33 50.62 9.26 44.84
N ILE A 34 49.46 8.56 44.71
CA ILE A 34 49.01 7.21 45.17
C ILE A 34 48.18 6.41 44.11
N VAL A 35 48.66 5.21 43.75
CA VAL A 35 47.98 3.88 43.52
C VAL A 35 46.91 3.65 42.41
N LEU A 36 46.92 2.40 41.90
CA LEU A 36 46.16 1.79 40.79
C LEU A 36 45.16 0.66 41.25
N PRO A 37 45.13 -0.60 40.71
CA PRO A 37 44.19 -1.00 39.63
C PRO A 37 43.32 -2.27 39.84
N MET A 38 42.44 -2.50 38.85
CA MET A 38 42.05 -3.79 38.20
C MET A 38 41.31 -4.96 38.93
N ALA A 39 40.27 -5.42 38.21
CA ALA A 39 39.92 -6.83 37.89
C ALA A 39 39.09 -7.74 38.83
N ARG A 40 38.06 -8.35 38.19
CA ARG A 40 37.41 -9.67 38.39
C ARG A 40 37.53 -10.39 39.76
N SER A 41 36.39 -10.63 40.40
CA SER A 41 35.84 -11.99 40.64
C SER A 41 34.40 -11.91 41.19
N ALA A 42 33.73 -13.04 41.39
CA ALA A 42 32.34 -13.11 41.85
C ALA A 42 32.21 -13.95 43.14
N SER A 43 31.36 -13.51 44.06
CA SER A 43 30.81 -14.36 45.13
C SER A 43 29.47 -13.86 45.67
N THR A 44 28.47 -14.74 45.58
CA THR A 44 27.41 -15.06 46.56
C THR A 44 27.00 -14.06 47.65
N ASN A 45 25.68 -13.99 47.88
CA ASN A 45 25.00 -13.81 49.19
C ASN A 45 25.14 -12.43 49.87
N SER A 46 24.13 -11.87 50.54
CA SER A 46 22.74 -12.28 50.82
C SER A 46 22.07 -11.19 51.69
N ILE A 47 20.74 -11.22 51.86
CA ILE A 47 19.99 -10.64 53.02
C ILE A 47 20.02 -9.09 53.13
N SER A 48 18.95 -8.38 53.49
CA SER A 48 17.49 -8.57 53.34
C SER A 48 16.81 -7.20 53.57
N SER A 49 15.48 -7.12 53.43
CA SER A 49 14.52 -6.28 54.20
C SER A 49 15.03 -5.01 54.92
N THR A 50 14.37 -3.85 54.82
CA THR A 50 12.96 -3.68 55.25
C THR A 50 12.25 -2.45 54.64
N GLN A 51 10.91 -2.56 54.58
CA GLN A 51 9.85 -1.56 54.90
C GLN A 51 10.07 -0.07 54.57
N SER A 52 9.24 0.64 53.79
CA SER A 52 7.75 0.75 53.73
C SER A 52 7.15 1.93 54.53
N SER A 53 6.96 3.06 53.85
CA SER A 53 5.77 3.91 53.92
C SER A 53 5.55 4.54 52.53
N VAL A 54 4.39 4.59 51.86
CA VAL A 54 2.94 4.67 52.20
C VAL A 54 2.42 6.11 52.19
N TYR A 55 1.74 6.46 51.09
CA TYR A 55 0.82 7.60 50.87
C TYR A 55 1.45 9.02 50.92
N SER A 56 0.89 10.05 50.28
CA SER A 56 -0.10 10.16 49.18
C SER A 56 -0.20 11.62 48.71
N GLY A 57 -0.55 11.88 47.45
CA GLY A 57 -0.93 13.24 47.02
C GLY A 57 -0.87 13.43 45.50
N LEU A 58 -2.03 13.39 44.86
CA LEU A 58 -2.28 14.12 43.61
C LEU A 58 -2.95 15.44 44.01
N GLU A 59 -2.45 16.56 43.54
CA GLU A 59 -3.22 17.64 42.92
C GLU A 59 -2.27 18.74 42.40
N ASP A 60 -2.82 19.64 41.59
CA ASP A 60 -2.18 20.58 40.65
C ASP A 60 -0.81 21.19 41.00
N LEU A 61 -0.01 21.39 39.94
CA LEU A 61 0.68 22.67 39.71
C LEU A 61 0.94 22.87 38.21
N SER A 62 0.03 23.57 37.54
CA SER A 62 0.12 24.00 36.14
C SER A 62 1.02 25.23 35.98
N GLU A 63 2.21 25.22 36.60
CA GLU A 63 3.04 26.42 36.73
C GLU A 63 4.55 26.08 36.79
N LEU A 64 5.17 25.84 35.61
CA LEU A 64 6.59 26.16 35.39
C LEU A 64 6.93 26.26 33.89
N MET A 65 6.78 27.45 33.32
CA MET A 65 7.46 27.88 32.10
C MET A 65 8.17 29.21 32.34
N CYS A 66 9.12 29.53 31.45
CA CYS A 66 9.93 30.75 31.42
C CYS A 66 10.98 30.92 32.54
N THR A 67 12.24 30.68 32.16
CA THR A 67 13.36 31.60 32.49
C THR A 67 14.53 31.37 31.53
N ILE A 68 14.51 32.08 30.41
CA ILE A 68 15.69 32.36 29.57
C ILE A 68 15.67 33.88 29.32
N PRO A 69 16.78 34.63 29.47
CA PRO A 69 16.70 36.09 29.59
C PRO A 69 16.37 36.82 28.28
N ASP A 70 15.72 37.98 28.42
CA ASP A 70 15.57 38.97 27.36
C ASP A 70 16.92 39.63 27.02
N ASP A 71 17.41 39.47 25.79
CA ASP A 71 18.30 40.44 25.15
C ASP A 71 18.45 40.20 23.62
N LEU A 72 17.35 40.31 22.84
CA LEU A 72 17.42 40.42 21.35
C LEU A 72 16.10 40.84 20.63
N LEU A 73 15.23 41.67 21.24
CA LEU A 73 14.00 42.17 20.59
C LEU A 73 13.88 43.70 20.62
N GLY A 74 14.53 44.36 19.65
CA GLY A 74 14.33 45.79 19.36
C GLY A 74 13.24 46.02 18.31
N CYS A 75 11.99 46.23 18.75
CA CYS A 75 10.89 46.65 17.88
C CYS A 75 10.54 48.13 18.12
N ASN A 76 10.14 48.88 17.08
CA ASN A 76 9.49 50.17 17.26
C ASN A 76 8.49 50.46 16.14
N THR A 77 7.37 51.11 16.46
CA THR A 77 6.19 51.19 15.58
C THR A 77 5.59 52.59 15.47
N SER A 78 5.02 52.91 14.31
CA SER A 78 4.05 54.00 14.10
C SER A 78 3.16 53.60 12.90
N ARG A 79 1.82 53.56 13.02
CA ARG A 79 0.78 54.60 13.25
C ARG A 79 0.43 55.41 11.99
N VAL A 80 -0.88 55.67 11.84
CA VAL A 80 -1.56 56.03 10.58
C VAL A 80 -1.85 57.54 10.49
N ALA A 81 -1.70 58.12 9.30
CA ALA A 81 -2.23 59.45 8.93
C ALA A 81 -2.45 59.59 7.40
N SER A 82 -3.15 60.64 6.97
CA SER A 82 -3.80 60.82 5.66
C SER A 82 -3.03 61.62 4.58
N VAL A 83 -3.07 61.13 3.33
CA VAL A 83 -3.70 61.74 2.11
C VAL A 83 -3.92 63.28 2.10
N PRO A 84 -3.71 64.07 0.99
CA PRO A 84 -3.40 63.76 -0.43
C PRO A 84 -2.11 64.47 -0.99
N PRO A 85 -2.06 65.25 -2.12
CA PRO A 85 -1.17 64.90 -3.26
C PRO A 85 -0.22 66.02 -3.77
N LEU A 86 0.68 65.70 -4.73
CA LEU A 86 0.98 66.56 -5.90
C LEU A 86 1.95 65.90 -6.92
N SER A 87 2.12 66.55 -8.08
CA SER A 87 2.82 66.09 -9.29
C SER A 87 4.14 66.82 -9.57
N PHE A 88 5.05 66.21 -10.36
CA PHE A 88 5.97 66.75 -11.41
C PHE A 88 7.01 65.62 -11.66
N ALA A 89 7.26 65.03 -12.84
CA ALA A 89 7.67 65.53 -14.17
C ALA A 89 9.08 66.21 -14.18
N ALA A 90 9.96 66.03 -15.18
CA ALA A 90 10.07 65.03 -16.26
C ALA A 90 11.43 65.17 -17.02
N THR A 91 12.08 64.06 -17.40
CA THR A 91 13.18 63.93 -18.41
C THR A 91 13.46 62.43 -18.66
N GLY A 92 13.73 61.89 -19.85
CA GLY A 92 13.68 62.43 -21.22
C GLY A 92 14.76 61.82 -22.15
N ILE A 93 14.40 61.51 -23.42
CA ILE A 93 15.32 61.21 -24.56
C ILE A 93 16.02 59.82 -24.48
N ASN A 94 16.12 58.95 -25.51
CA ASN A 94 15.83 59.05 -26.96
C ASN A 94 15.36 57.73 -27.63
N SER A 95 14.80 57.84 -28.85
CA SER A 95 14.83 56.96 -30.06
C SER A 95 15.12 55.44 -29.95
N ALA A 96 14.50 54.51 -30.72
CA ALA A 96 13.68 54.65 -31.94
C ALA A 96 12.70 53.47 -32.16
N GLN A 97 11.72 53.66 -33.05
CA GLN A 97 11.10 52.59 -33.86
C GLN A 97 11.47 52.80 -35.34
N PRO A 98 11.05 51.90 -36.26
CA PRO A 98 9.81 52.26 -36.96
C PRO A 98 8.85 51.09 -37.32
N SER A 99 7.57 51.47 -37.44
CA SER A 99 6.61 51.06 -38.50
C SER A 99 5.99 49.65 -38.54
N SER A 100 4.71 49.49 -38.91
CA SER A 100 3.60 50.48 -39.01
C SER A 100 2.25 49.83 -39.36
N LEU A 101 1.18 50.24 -38.65
CA LEU A 101 -0.15 50.58 -39.18
C LEU A 101 -0.98 49.45 -39.89
N THR A 102 -2.30 49.54 -40.10
CA THR A 102 -3.27 50.65 -39.90
C THR A 102 -4.67 50.14 -39.52
N SER A 103 -5.35 50.88 -38.64
CA SER A 103 -6.77 51.31 -38.61
C SER A 103 -7.93 50.35 -38.98
N VAL A 104 -9.01 50.15 -38.20
CA VAL A 104 -9.92 51.04 -37.40
C VAL A 104 -11.24 51.38 -38.13
N GLU A 105 -12.33 51.52 -37.35
CA GLU A 105 -13.70 51.95 -37.71
C GLU A 105 -14.58 51.00 -38.55
N SER A 106 -15.92 51.01 -38.48
CA SER A 106 -16.86 51.34 -37.38
C SER A 106 -18.32 50.94 -37.74
N LEU A 107 -19.27 51.19 -36.83
CA LEU A 107 -20.75 51.31 -36.97
C LEU A 107 -21.65 50.20 -36.38
N ASN A 108 -22.47 50.62 -35.41
CA ASN A 108 -23.80 50.06 -35.08
C ASN A 108 -24.83 50.64 -36.09
N PRO A 109 -25.96 49.96 -36.41
CA PRO A 109 -27.15 50.09 -35.55
C PRO A 109 -28.13 48.89 -35.47
N ALA A 110 -28.84 48.85 -34.33
CA ALA A 110 -30.26 48.51 -34.10
C ALA A 110 -30.99 47.32 -34.80
N SER A 111 -31.74 46.61 -33.96
CA SER A 111 -32.95 45.78 -34.21
C SER A 111 -34.08 46.56 -34.95
N PRO A 112 -35.27 45.97 -35.33
CA PRO A 112 -35.82 44.65 -34.92
C PRO A 112 -36.62 43.85 -36.00
N ALA A 113 -37.20 42.72 -35.59
CA ALA A 113 -38.43 42.09 -36.14
C ALA A 113 -38.37 41.55 -37.61
N SER A 114 -39.31 40.72 -38.11
CA SER A 114 -40.06 39.61 -37.48
C SER A 114 -40.78 38.76 -38.56
N SER A 115 -40.80 37.43 -38.39
CA SER A 115 -41.89 36.51 -38.80
C SER A 115 -42.15 36.19 -40.30
N TRP A 116 -43.04 35.20 -40.52
CA TRP A 116 -43.66 34.72 -41.78
C TRP A 116 -42.80 33.88 -42.78
N SER A 117 -42.82 32.58 -42.50
CA SER A 117 -42.92 31.44 -43.43
C SER A 117 -43.50 31.69 -44.85
N SER A 118 -43.10 30.90 -45.86
CA SER A 118 -43.84 29.67 -46.28
C SER A 118 -43.44 29.09 -47.67
N VAL A 119 -44.02 27.91 -48.00
CA VAL A 119 -44.18 27.28 -49.35
C VAL A 119 -42.94 26.80 -50.15
N LEU A 120 -42.56 25.55 -49.87
CA LEU A 120 -42.53 24.39 -50.80
C LEU A 120 -42.01 24.56 -52.26
N GLY A 121 -40.91 23.85 -52.57
CA GLY A 121 -40.60 23.32 -53.90
C GLY A 121 -40.24 21.83 -53.83
N LYS A 122 -41.09 20.93 -54.33
CA LYS A 122 -40.89 19.46 -54.23
C LYS A 122 -40.18 18.88 -55.46
N ARG A 123 -39.16 18.02 -55.24
CA ARG A 123 -38.99 16.77 -56.02
C ARG A 123 -38.54 15.62 -55.09
N LYS A 124 -39.20 14.47 -55.27
CA LYS A 124 -38.85 13.12 -54.77
C LYS A 124 -37.85 12.48 -55.77
N SER A 125 -37.13 11.38 -55.49
CA SER A 125 -36.92 10.58 -54.26
C SER A 125 -35.87 9.50 -54.55
N GLU A 126 -35.18 9.01 -53.52
CA GLU A 126 -34.92 7.57 -53.35
C GLU A 126 -34.78 7.26 -51.86
N GLU A 127 -35.10 6.03 -51.44
CA GLU A 127 -35.50 5.73 -50.06
C GLU A 127 -34.54 4.72 -49.38
N LEU A 128 -34.28 4.92 -48.08
CA LEU A 128 -33.65 3.95 -47.17
C LEU A 128 -34.63 3.68 -46.01
N PRO A 129 -34.60 2.47 -45.41
CA PRO A 129 -35.75 1.94 -44.66
C PRO A 129 -35.98 2.62 -43.29
N ASP A 130 -37.27 2.85 -43.01
CA ASP A 130 -37.79 3.44 -41.78
C ASP A 130 -37.91 2.39 -40.65
N ILE A 131 -37.61 2.79 -39.40
CA ILE A 131 -37.89 2.01 -38.19
C ILE A 131 -38.65 2.91 -37.21
N SER A 132 -39.93 2.61 -37.03
CA SER A 132 -40.88 3.54 -36.44
C SER A 132 -40.77 3.68 -34.92
N LEU A 133 -40.57 4.92 -34.46
CA LEU A 133 -40.68 5.29 -33.05
C LEU A 133 -42.15 5.30 -32.61
N SER A 134 -42.58 4.25 -31.91
CA SER A 134 -43.92 4.22 -31.30
C SER A 134 -44.04 5.21 -30.13
N SER A 135 -45.16 5.94 -30.07
CA SER A 135 -45.34 7.06 -29.15
C SER A 135 -45.54 6.65 -27.69
N ARG A 136 -44.87 7.34 -26.75
CA ARG A 136 -45.34 7.47 -25.36
C ARG A 136 -45.49 8.94 -24.99
N LYS A 137 -46.69 9.30 -24.53
CA LYS A 137 -47.06 10.65 -24.10
C LYS A 137 -46.68 10.86 -22.63
N SER A 138 -45.79 11.82 -22.34
CA SER A 138 -45.94 12.76 -21.21
C SER A 138 -44.79 13.76 -21.22
N ALA A 139 -44.93 14.84 -21.98
CA ALA A 139 -44.05 16.00 -21.87
C ALA A 139 -44.87 17.17 -21.35
N ARG A 140 -44.56 17.66 -20.15
CA ARG A 140 -44.91 19.03 -19.77
C ARG A 140 -43.77 19.93 -20.21
N THR A 141 -44.09 20.87 -21.09
CA THR A 141 -43.29 22.07 -21.34
C THR A 141 -43.04 22.81 -20.03
N GLY A 142 -41.85 23.31 -19.73
CA GLY A 142 -40.58 23.18 -20.45
C GLY A 142 -39.66 24.34 -20.09
N ASP A 143 -38.35 24.11 -20.05
CA ASP A 143 -37.36 25.18 -19.99
C ASP A 143 -36.06 24.72 -20.66
N THR A 144 -35.30 25.65 -21.21
CA THR A 144 -34.12 25.35 -22.03
C THR A 144 -32.81 25.53 -21.27
N ASN A 145 -31.87 24.61 -21.53
CA ASN A 145 -30.46 24.73 -21.14
C ASN A 145 -30.14 24.61 -19.63
N THR A 146 -30.90 23.81 -18.87
CA THR A 146 -30.46 23.35 -17.54
C THR A 146 -29.46 22.20 -17.66
N VAL A 147 -28.27 22.36 -17.09
CA VAL A 147 -27.25 21.28 -16.99
C VAL A 147 -27.83 20.12 -16.17
N ARG A 148 -27.68 18.89 -16.68
CA ARG A 148 -28.29 17.70 -16.07
C ARG A 148 -27.50 17.25 -14.83
N VAL A 149 -27.86 17.80 -13.68
CA VAL A 149 -27.27 17.47 -12.38
C VAL A 149 -27.89 16.17 -11.81
N HIS A 150 -27.05 15.17 -11.56
CA HIS A 150 -27.40 13.92 -10.89
C HIS A 150 -27.23 14.08 -9.37
N SER A 151 -28.32 14.04 -8.60
CA SER A 151 -28.24 14.13 -7.13
C SER A 151 -27.82 12.79 -6.54
N ILE A 152 -26.63 12.72 -5.94
CA ILE A 152 -26.19 11.56 -5.13
C ILE A 152 -26.93 11.60 -3.79
N ALA A 153 -26.82 12.71 -3.06
CA ALA A 153 -27.41 12.88 -1.74
C ALA A 153 -27.48 14.38 -1.37
N TYR A 154 -28.67 14.96 -1.48
CA TYR A 154 -28.94 16.36 -1.17
C TYR A 154 -30.44 16.58 -0.90
N ASP A 155 -30.75 17.46 0.05
CA ASP A 155 -32.07 18.10 0.19
C ASP A 155 -31.88 19.61 0.41
N ARG A 156 -32.58 20.42 -0.40
CA ARG A 156 -32.45 21.88 -0.39
C ARG A 156 -32.89 22.53 0.92
N ASN A 157 -33.95 22.02 1.53
CA ASN A 157 -34.51 22.60 2.75
C ASN A 157 -33.59 22.30 3.94
N LEU A 158 -33.14 21.05 4.04
CA LEU A 158 -32.25 20.57 5.08
C LEU A 158 -30.86 21.22 4.99
N GLN A 159 -30.31 21.42 3.79
CA GLN A 159 -29.04 22.15 3.62
C GLN A 159 -29.10 23.54 4.26
N GLY A 160 -30.20 24.27 4.04
CA GLY A 160 -30.42 25.57 4.68
C GLY A 160 -30.50 25.51 6.22
N TYR A 161 -30.90 24.38 6.80
CA TYR A 161 -30.82 24.17 8.26
C TYR A 161 -29.42 23.74 8.72
N PHE A 162 -28.70 22.93 7.95
CA PHE A 162 -27.31 22.58 8.21
C PHE A 162 -26.41 23.82 8.26
N ASP A 163 -26.52 24.70 7.27
CA ASP A 163 -25.77 25.96 7.25
C ASP A 163 -26.19 26.89 8.40
N ARG A 164 -27.49 27.11 8.63
CA ARG A 164 -27.98 27.93 9.77
C ARG A 164 -27.55 27.43 11.16
N LYS A 165 -27.30 26.14 11.33
CA LYS A 165 -26.84 25.55 12.60
C LYS A 165 -25.31 25.34 12.66
N ASN A 166 -24.60 25.60 11.57
CA ASN A 166 -23.19 25.29 11.35
C ASN A 166 -22.86 23.80 11.60
N ILE A 167 -23.54 22.92 10.88
CA ILE A 167 -23.31 21.46 10.92
C ILE A 167 -22.11 21.11 10.04
N CYS A 168 -21.11 20.44 10.61
CA CYS A 168 -19.86 20.08 9.93
C CYS A 168 -20.04 19.05 8.80
N PHE A 169 -19.10 19.03 7.83
CA PHE A 169 -19.21 18.19 6.63
C PHE A 169 -19.29 16.69 6.94
N GLY A 170 -18.58 16.20 7.95
CA GLY A 170 -18.59 14.79 8.35
C GLY A 170 -19.96 14.30 8.81
N VAL A 171 -20.74 15.14 9.51
CA VAL A 171 -22.13 14.83 9.84
C VAL A 171 -23.00 14.80 8.59
N GLN A 172 -22.84 15.76 7.68
CA GLN A 172 -23.61 15.80 6.42
C GLN A 172 -23.28 14.58 5.53
N TRP A 173 -22.02 14.17 5.46
CA TRP A 173 -21.57 12.96 4.77
C TRP A 173 -22.17 11.69 5.39
N LEU A 174 -22.15 11.55 6.72
CA LEU A 174 -22.73 10.37 7.38
C LEU A 174 -24.27 10.31 7.22
N VAL A 175 -24.96 11.46 7.18
CA VAL A 175 -26.39 11.51 6.82
C VAL A 175 -26.58 11.06 5.37
N ALA A 176 -25.75 11.52 4.43
CA ALA A 176 -25.76 11.10 3.04
C ALA A 176 -25.42 9.60 2.86
N GLU A 177 -24.55 9.04 3.70
CA GLU A 177 -24.23 7.60 3.76
C GLU A 177 -25.46 6.78 4.15
N LEU A 178 -26.16 7.19 5.21
CA LEU A 178 -27.39 6.52 5.64
C LEU A 178 -28.51 6.64 4.60
N VAL A 179 -28.61 7.77 3.89
CA VAL A 179 -29.60 7.99 2.82
C VAL A 179 -29.29 7.15 1.58
N THR A 180 -28.06 7.16 1.06
CA THR A 180 -27.68 6.35 -0.13
C THR A 180 -27.63 4.84 0.13
N ARG A 181 -27.80 4.43 1.40
CA ARG A 181 -27.93 3.04 1.86
C ARG A 181 -29.36 2.66 2.25
N ASP A 182 -30.35 3.51 1.96
CA ASP A 182 -31.77 3.30 2.27
C ASP A 182 -32.08 3.12 3.78
N ARG A 183 -31.17 3.56 4.67
CA ARG A 183 -31.27 3.44 6.14
C ARG A 183 -31.91 4.66 6.80
N LEU A 184 -31.82 5.81 6.16
CA LEU A 184 -32.41 7.08 6.58
C LEU A 184 -33.05 7.74 5.34
N LYS A 185 -33.95 8.69 5.58
CA LYS A 185 -34.43 9.62 4.55
C LYS A 185 -34.41 11.03 5.11
N TYR A 186 -34.16 12.02 4.27
CA TYR A 186 -34.18 13.44 4.67
C TYR A 186 -35.53 13.87 5.28
N GLU A 187 -36.66 13.35 4.77
CA GLU A 187 -38.01 13.58 5.31
C GLU A 187 -38.23 13.08 6.76
N HIS A 188 -37.35 12.22 7.28
CA HIS A 188 -37.43 11.70 8.65
C HIS A 188 -36.47 12.40 9.63
N ILE A 189 -35.73 13.43 9.20
CA ILE A 189 -34.75 14.13 10.05
C ILE A 189 -35.43 15.26 10.82
N ASN A 190 -35.54 15.07 12.14
CA ASN A 190 -36.14 16.05 13.04
C ASN A 190 -35.21 17.27 13.24
N ILE A 191 -35.61 18.44 12.75
CA ILE A 191 -34.76 19.65 12.72
C ILE A 191 -34.19 20.10 14.09
N PRO A 192 -34.91 20.00 15.22
CA PRO A 192 -34.36 20.30 16.55
C PRO A 192 -33.23 19.34 16.99
N ASP A 193 -33.23 18.09 16.54
CA ASP A 193 -32.16 17.14 16.91
C ASP A 193 -30.81 17.49 16.26
N LEU A 194 -30.82 18.31 15.21
CA LEU A 194 -29.59 18.85 14.61
C LEU A 194 -28.81 19.76 15.58
N ASP A 195 -29.46 20.37 16.59
CA ASP A 195 -28.74 21.17 17.59
C ASP A 195 -27.80 20.33 18.46
N LYS A 196 -28.07 19.02 18.59
CA LYS A 196 -27.20 18.04 19.27
C LYS A 196 -25.96 17.67 18.43
N LEU A 197 -25.98 17.98 17.13
CA LEU A 197 -24.96 17.62 16.14
C LEU A 197 -24.12 18.84 15.70
N ARG A 198 -24.08 19.89 16.52
CA ARG A 198 -23.21 21.05 16.36
C ARG A 198 -21.84 20.80 17.00
N GLY A 199 -20.80 21.42 16.45
CA GLY A 199 -19.41 21.30 16.92
C GLY A 199 -18.46 20.82 15.81
N THR A 200 -17.28 20.38 16.22
CA THR A 200 -16.27 19.74 15.37
C THR A 200 -16.79 18.44 14.73
N ASN A 201 -16.16 17.95 13.66
CA ASN A 201 -16.45 16.62 13.11
C ASN A 201 -16.18 15.54 14.18
N GLN A 202 -15.09 15.66 14.93
CA GLN A 202 -14.67 14.70 15.95
C GLN A 202 -15.66 14.61 17.13
N GLU A 203 -16.36 15.69 17.47
CA GLU A 203 -17.44 15.66 18.47
C GLU A 203 -18.79 15.21 17.90
N ALA A 204 -19.21 15.83 16.79
CA ALA A 204 -20.59 15.74 16.33
C ALA A 204 -20.92 14.37 15.72
N THR A 205 -19.95 13.72 15.07
CA THR A 205 -20.14 12.37 14.51
C THR A 205 -20.29 11.29 15.58
N LEU A 206 -19.69 11.45 16.76
CA LEU A 206 -19.91 10.55 17.90
C LEU A 206 -21.36 10.65 18.41
N ARG A 207 -21.93 11.85 18.42
CA ARG A 207 -23.32 12.11 18.83
C ARG A 207 -24.35 11.58 17.83
N MET A 208 -23.99 11.38 16.55
CA MET A 208 -24.93 10.88 15.53
C MET A 208 -25.52 9.51 15.85
N ALA A 209 -24.78 8.61 16.49
CA ALA A 209 -25.31 7.31 16.90
C ALA A 209 -26.49 7.48 17.88
N GLN A 210 -26.36 8.40 18.85
CA GLN A 210 -27.39 8.70 19.86
C GLN A 210 -28.61 9.42 19.27
N VAL A 211 -28.46 10.09 18.13
CA VAL A 211 -29.52 10.86 17.46
C VAL A 211 -30.27 10.03 16.40
N PHE A 212 -29.58 9.17 15.65
CA PHE A 212 -30.17 8.45 14.51
C PHE A 212 -30.30 6.93 14.68
N ALA A 213 -29.56 6.28 15.59
CA ALA A 213 -29.73 4.85 15.83
C ALA A 213 -30.83 4.60 16.88
N ARG A 214 -31.77 3.70 16.56
CA ARG A 214 -32.79 3.20 17.52
C ARG A 214 -32.30 1.99 18.34
N GLU A 215 -30.99 1.77 18.40
CA GLU A 215 -30.39 0.64 19.12
C GLU A 215 -29.77 1.12 20.43
N ASN A 216 -30.17 0.49 21.55
CA ASN A 216 -29.53 0.69 22.85
C ASN A 216 -28.15 0.02 22.85
N THR A 217 -27.14 0.68 22.28
CA THR A 217 -25.74 0.41 22.57
C THR A 217 -25.48 0.69 24.04
N LYS A 218 -25.52 -0.38 24.86
CA LYS A 218 -25.07 -0.31 26.26
C LYS A 218 -23.69 0.34 26.32
N ALA A 219 -23.49 1.18 27.33
CA ALA A 219 -22.26 1.94 27.54
C ALA A 219 -21.02 1.09 27.25
N GLU A 220 -20.14 1.61 26.39
CA GLU A 220 -18.90 0.92 26.06
C GLU A 220 -18.05 0.79 27.32
N THR A 221 -17.49 -0.39 27.59
CA THR A 221 -16.55 -0.58 28.70
C THR A 221 -15.34 0.32 28.50
N GLU A 222 -15.23 1.32 29.37
CA GLU A 222 -14.25 2.40 29.30
C GLU A 222 -12.82 1.86 29.19
N GLY A 223 -12.03 2.48 28.30
CA GLY A 223 -10.63 2.13 28.06
C GLY A 223 -10.36 1.20 26.86
N TYR A 224 -11.27 0.31 26.48
CA TYR A 224 -11.00 -0.69 25.42
C TYR A 224 -11.18 -0.16 23.98
N PHE A 225 -10.25 -0.55 23.11
CA PHE A 225 -10.14 -0.17 21.70
C PHE A 225 -9.99 1.34 21.46
N VAL A 226 -9.58 2.11 22.47
CA VAL A 226 -9.43 3.56 22.37
C VAL A 226 -8.28 3.94 21.42
N LYS A 227 -7.16 3.20 21.45
CA LYS A 227 -6.03 3.38 20.51
C LYS A 227 -6.47 3.10 19.07
N GLU A 228 -7.15 1.98 18.82
CA GLU A 228 -7.70 1.61 17.52
C GLU A 228 -8.70 2.66 17.00
N LYS A 229 -9.71 3.02 17.79
CA LYS A 229 -10.72 4.03 17.41
C LYS A 229 -10.10 5.39 17.10
N ALA A 230 -9.12 5.84 17.90
CA ALA A 230 -8.45 7.12 17.68
C ALA A 230 -7.59 7.12 16.41
N ILE A 231 -6.86 6.03 16.14
CA ILE A 231 -5.98 5.90 14.95
C ILE A 231 -6.80 5.72 13.65
N LEU A 232 -8.01 5.18 13.72
CA LEU A 232 -8.89 4.99 12.56
C LEU A 232 -9.90 6.14 12.34
N SER A 233 -10.06 7.07 13.29
CA SER A 233 -11.00 8.19 13.19
C SER A 233 -10.52 9.25 12.17
N PRO A 234 -11.23 9.48 11.05
CA PRO A 234 -10.86 10.53 10.09
C PRO A 234 -11.19 11.94 10.58
N TRP A 235 -11.94 12.08 11.68
CA TRP A 235 -12.63 13.33 12.00
C TRP A 235 -11.68 14.41 12.52
N LYS A 236 -10.77 14.08 13.45
CA LYS A 236 -9.75 15.03 13.94
C LYS A 236 -8.84 15.56 12.83
N GLU A 237 -8.53 14.72 11.84
CA GLU A 237 -7.75 15.12 10.67
C GLU A 237 -8.55 16.07 9.77
N LEU A 238 -9.82 15.73 9.50
CA LEU A 238 -10.75 16.56 8.73
C LEU A 238 -11.02 17.93 9.38
N ASP A 239 -11.07 17.97 10.73
CA ASP A 239 -11.18 19.21 11.50
C ASP A 239 -9.93 20.08 11.29
N ARG A 240 -8.72 19.54 11.47
CA ARG A 240 -7.46 20.28 11.27
C ARG A 240 -7.27 20.75 9.83
N GLU A 241 -7.66 19.94 8.84
CA GLU A 241 -7.72 20.37 7.44
C GLU A 241 -8.68 21.57 7.26
N HIS A 242 -9.89 21.49 7.82
CA HIS A 242 -10.89 22.54 7.67
C HIS A 242 -10.48 23.86 8.36
N GLU A 243 -9.97 23.78 9.58
CA GLU A 243 -9.49 24.92 10.37
C GLU A 243 -8.38 25.68 9.62
N LEU A 244 -7.36 24.97 9.12
CA LEU A 244 -6.25 25.60 8.40
C LEU A 244 -6.67 26.20 7.05
N ALA A 245 -7.54 25.52 6.29
CA ALA A 245 -8.04 26.05 5.03
C ALA A 245 -8.90 27.32 5.24
N VAL A 246 -9.71 27.37 6.30
CA VAL A 246 -10.49 28.58 6.66
C VAL A 246 -9.60 29.69 7.19
N ALA A 247 -8.60 29.39 8.01
CA ALA A 247 -7.67 30.38 8.57
C ALA A 247 -6.78 31.04 7.50
N MET A 248 -6.41 30.31 6.44
CA MET A 248 -5.64 30.87 5.32
C MET A 248 -6.52 31.60 4.29
N GLY A 249 -7.77 31.16 4.12
CA GLY A 249 -8.73 31.79 3.19
C GLY A 249 -8.21 31.83 1.76
N GLU A 250 -8.17 33.02 1.15
CA GLU A 250 -7.65 33.24 -0.21
C GLU A 250 -6.15 32.91 -0.34
N ASN A 251 -5.38 32.93 0.76
CA ASN A 251 -3.95 32.58 0.78
C ASN A 251 -3.70 31.07 0.90
N PHE A 252 -4.73 30.22 0.80
CA PHE A 252 -4.59 28.78 0.94
C PHE A 252 -3.89 28.14 -0.28
N ASP A 253 -2.58 27.88 -0.16
CA ASP A 253 -1.76 27.20 -1.16
C ASP A 253 -1.72 25.65 -1.01
N GLY A 254 -2.12 25.14 0.16
CA GLY A 254 -2.28 23.71 0.43
C GLY A 254 -1.84 23.28 1.84
N PHE A 255 -2.02 21.99 2.14
CA PHE A 255 -1.58 21.38 3.39
C PHE A 255 -0.12 20.90 3.30
N HIS A 256 0.79 21.87 3.39
CA HIS A 256 2.24 21.65 3.53
C HIS A 256 2.58 21.06 4.91
N ARG A 257 3.81 20.55 5.05
CA ARG A 257 4.27 19.99 6.33
C ARG A 257 4.59 21.09 7.35
N GLN A 258 4.04 20.93 8.55
CA GLN A 258 4.20 21.84 9.70
C GLN A 258 5.31 21.35 10.66
N ALA A 259 5.69 22.18 11.63
CA ALA A 259 6.80 21.92 12.55
C ALA A 259 6.56 20.73 13.50
N ASP A 260 5.30 20.34 13.77
CA ASP A 260 4.94 19.11 14.47
C ASP A 260 4.95 17.86 13.57
N GLY A 261 5.40 18.02 12.31
CA GLY A 261 5.42 16.98 11.28
C GLY A 261 4.08 16.77 10.58
N TRP A 262 2.98 17.43 10.98
CA TRP A 262 1.67 17.25 10.38
C TRP A 262 1.60 17.77 8.94
N TYR A 263 0.79 17.11 8.12
CA TYR A 263 0.34 17.56 6.80
C TYR A 263 -0.96 16.81 6.48
N GLY A 264 -1.86 17.42 5.70
CA GLY A 264 -3.20 16.92 5.43
C GLY A 264 -3.35 16.10 4.13
N GLY A 265 -4.59 16.05 3.64
CA GLY A 265 -5.02 15.26 2.48
C GLY A 265 -5.14 13.77 2.79
N LYS A 266 -5.33 13.39 4.06
CA LYS A 266 -5.25 11.99 4.56
C LYS A 266 -6.60 11.31 4.70
N VAL A 267 -7.70 12.05 4.69
CA VAL A 267 -9.07 11.50 4.77
C VAL A 267 -9.54 11.06 3.38
N ASN A 268 -10.05 9.85 3.26
CA ASN A 268 -10.49 9.29 1.99
C ASN A 268 -12.01 9.08 1.97
N PHE A 269 -12.69 9.96 1.24
CA PHE A 269 -14.13 9.87 0.98
C PHE A 269 -14.40 8.90 -0.17
N ARG A 270 -15.14 7.83 0.12
CA ARG A 270 -15.34 6.69 -0.81
C ARG A 270 -16.80 6.40 -1.09
N ALA A 271 -17.07 5.96 -2.31
CA ALA A 271 -18.36 5.44 -2.75
C ALA A 271 -18.17 4.19 -3.63
N THR A 272 -19.27 3.50 -3.92
CA THR A 272 -19.30 2.34 -4.82
C THR A 272 -20.50 2.43 -5.75
N LEU A 273 -20.29 2.19 -7.04
CA LEU A 273 -21.35 2.13 -8.03
C LEU A 273 -22.17 0.83 -7.87
N LYS A 274 -23.50 0.96 -7.86
CA LYS A 274 -24.46 -0.17 -7.82
C LYS A 274 -25.46 -0.05 -8.97
N PRO A 275 -25.92 -1.17 -9.58
CA PRO A 275 -27.09 -1.14 -10.43
C PRO A 275 -28.35 -0.83 -9.60
N ILE A 276 -29.33 -0.16 -10.19
CA ILE A 276 -30.62 0.15 -9.52
C ILE A 276 -31.59 -1.05 -9.63
N GLU A 277 -31.66 -1.70 -10.79
CA GLU A 277 -32.51 -2.86 -11.03
C GLU A 277 -31.69 -4.15 -11.16
N ALA A 278 -32.26 -5.29 -10.74
CA ALA A 278 -31.73 -6.60 -11.09
C ALA A 278 -32.03 -6.86 -12.58
N ILE A 279 -30.98 -6.81 -13.41
CA ILE A 279 -31.11 -6.86 -14.87
C ILE A 279 -31.66 -8.22 -15.30
N ASN A 280 -32.89 -8.24 -15.82
CA ASN A 280 -33.45 -9.40 -16.51
C ASN A 280 -32.67 -9.64 -17.82
N GLU A 281 -32.23 -10.89 -18.06
CA GLU A 281 -31.38 -11.26 -19.21
C GLU A 281 -32.01 -11.01 -20.59
N LYS A 282 -33.30 -10.67 -20.64
CA LYS A 282 -34.06 -10.39 -21.87
C LYS A 282 -33.90 -8.96 -22.38
N ASP A 283 -33.35 -8.03 -21.58
CA ASP A 283 -33.36 -6.59 -21.87
C ASP A 283 -31.94 -6.07 -22.23
N LYS A 284 -31.27 -6.75 -23.17
CA LYS A 284 -29.82 -6.60 -23.45
C LYS A 284 -29.40 -5.27 -24.12
N ASP A 285 -30.34 -4.51 -24.70
CA ASP A 285 -30.07 -3.27 -25.43
C ASP A 285 -30.27 -1.99 -24.60
N ARG A 286 -30.84 -2.08 -23.39
CA ARG A 286 -31.05 -0.91 -22.51
C ARG A 286 -29.77 -0.59 -21.74
N THR A 287 -29.35 0.68 -21.75
CA THR A 287 -28.28 1.19 -20.86
C THR A 287 -28.69 0.98 -19.40
N PRO A 288 -27.88 0.29 -18.57
CA PRO A 288 -28.25 0.06 -17.17
C PRO A 288 -28.32 1.36 -16.39
N ASP A 289 -29.23 1.43 -15.42
CA ASP A 289 -29.34 2.56 -14.50
C ASP A 289 -28.56 2.28 -13.20
N TYR A 290 -27.88 3.30 -12.68
CA TYR A 290 -26.86 3.16 -11.63
C TYR A 290 -27.05 4.18 -10.51
N ARG A 291 -26.82 3.76 -9.27
CA ARG A 291 -26.74 4.62 -8.09
C ARG A 291 -25.35 4.59 -7.46
N ILE A 292 -24.89 5.75 -7.00
CA ILE A 292 -23.64 5.89 -6.24
C ILE A 292 -23.98 5.71 -4.76
N GLN A 293 -23.53 4.60 -4.16
CA GLN A 293 -23.72 4.30 -2.75
C GLN A 293 -22.49 4.78 -1.96
N LEU A 294 -22.66 5.68 -0.99
CA LEU A 294 -21.55 6.16 -0.17
C LEU A 294 -21.11 5.12 0.88
N MET A 295 -19.88 5.30 1.35
CA MET A 295 -19.24 4.54 2.42
C MET A 295 -18.82 5.49 3.55
N PRO A 296 -18.62 5.00 4.79
CA PRO A 296 -17.92 5.76 5.81
C PRO A 296 -16.54 6.19 5.30
N PRO A 297 -16.07 7.42 5.60
CA PRO A 297 -14.73 7.84 5.25
C PRO A 297 -13.71 7.15 6.17
N GLU A 298 -12.48 7.00 5.66
CA GLU A 298 -11.39 6.34 6.37
C GLU A 298 -10.11 7.17 6.26
N LEU A 299 -9.23 7.11 7.26
CA LEU A 299 -7.85 7.57 7.10
C LEU A 299 -7.09 6.67 6.13
N GLY A 300 -6.13 7.27 5.41
CA GLY A 300 -5.27 6.54 4.48
C GLY A 300 -4.07 7.36 4.03
N SER A 301 -3.57 7.03 2.85
CA SER A 301 -2.52 7.80 2.18
C SER A 301 -3.01 9.16 1.70
N SER A 302 -2.04 10.08 1.56
CA SER A 302 -2.23 11.43 1.02
C SER A 302 -1.68 11.51 -0.40
N SER A 303 -2.13 12.52 -1.15
CA SER A 303 -1.70 12.82 -2.52
C SER A 303 -1.57 14.33 -2.72
N ARG A 304 -0.89 14.78 -3.79
CA ARG A 304 -0.72 16.22 -4.07
C ARG A 304 -2.05 16.94 -4.21
N LEU A 305 -3.02 16.35 -4.93
CA LEU A 305 -4.34 16.96 -5.09
C LEU A 305 -5.11 17.04 -3.77
N ALA A 306 -5.01 16.01 -2.91
CA ALA A 306 -5.62 16.03 -1.58
C ALA A 306 -4.96 17.06 -0.65
N ARG A 307 -3.64 17.29 -0.78
CA ARG A 307 -2.94 18.39 -0.08
C ARG A 307 -3.35 19.77 -0.63
N ARG A 308 -3.47 19.93 -1.94
CA ARG A 308 -3.79 21.23 -2.56
C ARG A 308 -5.23 21.69 -2.32
N TYR A 309 -6.20 20.78 -2.44
CA TYR A 309 -7.64 21.11 -2.43
C TYR A 309 -8.37 20.61 -1.19
N GLY A 310 -7.73 19.79 -0.37
CA GLY A 310 -8.28 19.19 0.84
C GLY A 310 -9.15 17.95 0.61
N SER A 311 -9.13 17.03 1.56
CA SER A 311 -9.74 15.71 1.41
C SER A 311 -11.25 15.76 1.16
N LYS A 312 -11.98 16.71 1.78
CA LYS A 312 -13.42 16.87 1.56
C LYS A 312 -13.81 17.13 0.10
N ASN A 313 -12.89 17.70 -0.69
CA ASN A 313 -13.14 18.11 -2.06
C ASN A 313 -12.79 17.01 -3.10
N LEU A 314 -12.42 15.79 -2.67
CA LEU A 314 -12.12 14.65 -3.54
C LEU A 314 -12.90 13.40 -3.14
N VAL A 315 -13.63 12.80 -4.07
CA VAL A 315 -14.41 11.56 -3.84
C VAL A 315 -13.96 10.46 -4.80
N ARG A 316 -13.68 9.27 -4.25
CA ARG A 316 -13.34 8.06 -5.01
C ARG A 316 -14.57 7.17 -5.19
N VAL A 317 -14.95 6.86 -6.43
CA VAL A 317 -16.09 5.98 -6.74
C VAL A 317 -15.58 4.68 -7.37
N LYS A 318 -15.56 3.58 -6.59
CA LYS A 318 -15.17 2.25 -7.12
C LYS A 318 -16.29 1.69 -8.01
N VAL A 319 -15.92 1.22 -9.19
CA VAL A 319 -16.78 0.60 -10.20
C VAL A 319 -16.42 -0.89 -10.30
N PRO A 320 -17.20 -1.81 -9.70
CA PRO A 320 -16.89 -3.25 -9.73
C PRO A 320 -16.59 -3.80 -11.13
N ARG A 321 -15.61 -4.70 -11.27
CA ARG A 321 -15.26 -5.42 -12.53
C ARG A 321 -16.48 -5.95 -13.30
N SER A 322 -17.50 -6.44 -12.59
CA SER A 322 -18.76 -6.97 -13.16
C SER A 322 -19.66 -5.91 -13.80
N ILE A 323 -19.39 -4.62 -13.57
CA ILE A 323 -19.98 -3.49 -14.27
C ILE A 323 -19.02 -2.99 -15.37
N LEU A 324 -17.74 -2.80 -15.04
CA LEU A 324 -16.72 -2.25 -15.96
C LEU A 324 -16.59 -3.10 -17.24
N ASN A 325 -16.55 -4.43 -17.11
CA ASN A 325 -16.31 -5.37 -18.20
C ASN A 325 -17.51 -5.56 -19.15
N LYS A 326 -18.59 -4.77 -19.03
CA LYS A 326 -19.76 -4.85 -19.92
C LYS A 326 -19.53 -4.06 -21.20
N SER A 327 -19.81 -4.65 -22.36
CA SER A 327 -19.58 -4.07 -23.69
C SER A 327 -20.33 -2.75 -23.97
N ARG A 328 -21.41 -2.47 -23.22
CA ARG A 328 -22.10 -1.18 -23.15
C ARG A 328 -22.34 -0.84 -21.68
N ASN A 329 -21.31 -0.37 -21.00
CA ASN A 329 -21.37 -0.05 -19.57
C ASN A 329 -21.98 1.35 -19.27
N GLY A 330 -22.03 2.26 -20.25
CA GLY A 330 -22.65 3.59 -20.13
C GLY A 330 -21.95 4.52 -19.13
N LEU A 331 -20.72 4.19 -18.71
CA LEU A 331 -20.07 4.83 -17.57
C LEU A 331 -19.49 6.20 -17.92
N VAL A 332 -19.03 6.41 -19.15
CA VAL A 332 -18.51 7.73 -19.57
C VAL A 332 -19.65 8.73 -19.62
N GLU A 333 -20.79 8.33 -20.19
CA GLU A 333 -22.02 9.12 -20.27
C GLU A 333 -22.65 9.40 -18.90
N LEU A 334 -22.44 8.51 -17.92
CA LEU A 334 -22.79 8.75 -16.52
C LEU A 334 -21.83 9.75 -15.86
N PHE A 335 -20.51 9.51 -15.93
CA PHE A 335 -19.53 10.29 -15.17
C PHE A 335 -19.16 11.65 -15.80
N SER A 336 -19.51 11.91 -17.06
CA SER A 336 -19.51 13.26 -17.65
C SER A 336 -20.67 14.16 -17.17
N GLN A 337 -21.48 13.73 -16.18
CA GLN A 337 -22.54 14.55 -15.57
C GLN A 337 -22.04 15.26 -14.30
N ASN A 338 -22.77 16.30 -13.89
CA ASN A 338 -22.53 17.00 -12.63
C ASN A 338 -23.20 16.24 -11.48
N PHE A 339 -22.48 15.97 -10.39
CA PHE A 339 -22.98 15.21 -9.25
C PHE A 339 -23.22 16.12 -8.04
N LEU A 340 -24.45 16.17 -7.52
CA LEU A 340 -24.79 16.98 -6.35
C LEU A 340 -24.75 16.15 -5.06
N LEU A 341 -23.90 16.57 -4.12
CA LEU A 341 -23.65 15.89 -2.85
C LEU A 341 -23.42 16.94 -1.75
N CYS A 342 -24.20 16.88 -0.66
CA CYS A 342 -24.14 17.85 0.44
C CYS A 342 -24.23 19.33 -0.03
N GLY A 343 -25.00 19.60 -1.08
CA GLY A 343 -25.16 20.96 -1.63
C GLY A 343 -24.00 21.46 -2.51
N VAL A 344 -22.93 20.68 -2.66
CA VAL A 344 -21.76 20.98 -3.50
C VAL A 344 -21.83 20.17 -4.81
N VAL A 345 -21.42 20.78 -5.92
CA VAL A 345 -21.32 20.08 -7.21
C VAL A 345 -19.94 19.47 -7.37
N TYR A 346 -19.91 18.17 -7.62
CA TYR A 346 -18.72 17.40 -7.96
C TYR A 346 -18.74 17.03 -9.46
N GLN A 347 -17.58 17.00 -10.09
CA GLN A 347 -17.41 16.56 -11.48
C GLN A 347 -16.30 15.52 -11.58
N ALA A 348 -16.45 14.53 -12.46
CA ALA A 348 -15.41 13.54 -12.69
C ALA A 348 -14.26 14.12 -13.51
N PHE A 349 -13.03 13.94 -13.03
CA PHE A 349 -11.82 14.48 -13.69
C PHE A 349 -10.80 13.40 -14.09
N PHE A 350 -10.94 12.15 -13.63
CA PHE A 350 -10.05 11.05 -14.00
C PHE A 350 -10.65 9.68 -13.68
N ALA A 351 -10.21 8.62 -14.38
CA ALA A 351 -10.53 7.24 -14.05
C ALA A 351 -9.31 6.30 -14.20
N LYS A 352 -9.00 5.53 -13.15
CA LYS A 352 -7.86 4.58 -13.06
C LYS A 352 -8.23 3.42 -12.11
N ASP A 353 -7.72 2.21 -12.35
CA ASP A 353 -7.81 1.05 -11.43
C ASP A 353 -9.24 0.73 -10.93
N GLU A 354 -10.23 0.75 -11.84
CA GLU A 354 -11.66 0.60 -11.53
C GLU A 354 -12.28 1.74 -10.70
N THR A 355 -11.53 2.80 -10.38
CA THR A 355 -11.99 3.93 -9.57
C THR A 355 -12.09 5.21 -10.40
N VAL A 356 -13.24 5.90 -10.26
CA VAL A 356 -13.46 7.25 -10.82
C VAL A 356 -13.21 8.28 -9.73
N PHE A 357 -12.49 9.35 -10.08
CA PHE A 357 -12.15 10.44 -9.19
C PHE A 357 -13.01 11.66 -9.51
N LEU A 358 -13.78 12.10 -8.53
CA LEU A 358 -14.59 13.33 -8.58
C LEU A 358 -13.90 14.43 -7.77
N VAL A 359 -13.96 15.68 -8.26
CA VAL A 359 -13.51 16.88 -7.55
C VAL A 359 -14.70 17.80 -7.29
N ALA A 360 -14.75 18.43 -6.12
CA ALA A 360 -15.71 19.50 -5.81
C ALA A 360 -15.40 20.77 -6.62
N THR A 361 -16.45 21.48 -7.02
CA THR A 361 -16.38 22.67 -7.89
C THR A 361 -17.26 23.80 -7.39
N ASN A 362 -16.97 25.03 -7.82
CA ASN A 362 -17.84 26.19 -7.61
C ASN A 362 -19.09 26.24 -8.52
N ALA A 363 -19.31 25.23 -9.36
CA ALA A 363 -20.47 25.17 -10.25
C ALA A 363 -21.78 25.21 -9.45
N SER A 364 -22.76 25.99 -9.92
CA SER A 364 -23.99 26.22 -9.16
C SER A 364 -24.80 24.94 -8.96
N SER A 365 -25.13 24.63 -7.70
CA SER A 365 -26.10 23.60 -7.31
C SER A 365 -27.56 24.03 -7.47
N GLY A 366 -27.81 25.15 -8.18
CA GLY A 366 -29.12 25.78 -8.30
C GLY A 366 -29.56 26.54 -7.04
N CYS A 367 -28.62 26.84 -6.15
CA CYS A 367 -28.76 27.70 -4.98
C CYS A 367 -27.82 28.90 -5.09
N ASP A 368 -28.23 30.06 -4.55
CA ASP A 368 -27.54 31.34 -4.73
C ASP A 368 -26.22 31.48 -3.92
N ARG A 369 -25.87 30.47 -3.11
CA ARG A 369 -24.70 30.47 -2.22
C ARG A 369 -24.10 29.07 -2.08
N ILE A 370 -22.77 29.01 -2.03
CA ILE A 370 -22.00 27.81 -1.66
C ILE A 370 -22.23 27.52 -0.16
N PRO A 371 -22.47 26.25 0.26
CA PRO A 371 -22.67 25.88 1.67
C PRO A 371 -21.51 26.30 2.58
N ILE A 372 -21.79 26.54 3.87
CA ILE A 372 -20.78 27.07 4.82
C ILE A 372 -19.65 26.06 5.05
N HIS A 373 -20.00 24.79 5.20
CA HIS A 373 -19.03 23.69 5.36
C HIS A 373 -18.13 23.49 4.12
N ALA A 374 -18.52 24.03 2.96
CA ALA A 374 -17.78 23.96 1.71
C ALA A 374 -16.83 25.16 1.51
N GLN A 375 -16.65 26.01 2.52
CA GLN A 375 -15.65 27.08 2.52
C GLN A 375 -14.24 26.57 2.93
N PRO A 376 -13.14 27.20 2.46
CA PRO A 376 -13.11 28.15 1.34
C PRO A 376 -13.60 27.48 0.04
N ALA A 377 -14.26 28.27 -0.81
CA ALA A 377 -14.95 27.77 -1.99
C ALA A 377 -14.06 26.88 -2.89
N PRO A 378 -14.59 25.76 -3.43
CA PRO A 378 -13.82 24.95 -4.38
C PRO A 378 -13.49 25.73 -5.67
N PRO A 379 -12.49 25.30 -6.45
CA PRO A 379 -12.12 25.94 -7.72
C PRO A 379 -13.21 25.75 -8.80
N SER A 380 -13.05 26.37 -9.96
CA SER A 380 -13.69 25.86 -11.19
C SER A 380 -13.00 24.57 -11.63
N VAL A 381 -13.64 23.79 -12.50
CA VAL A 381 -12.99 22.58 -13.05
C VAL A 381 -11.87 22.98 -14.02
N GLU A 382 -12.01 24.11 -14.70
CA GLU A 382 -11.02 24.75 -15.55
C GLU A 382 -9.75 25.09 -14.75
N ASP A 383 -9.89 25.80 -13.61
CA ASP A 383 -8.78 26.15 -12.72
C ASP A 383 -8.09 24.90 -12.14
N PHE A 384 -8.87 23.88 -11.77
CA PHE A 384 -8.35 22.61 -11.26
C PHE A 384 -7.52 21.86 -12.31
N LEU A 385 -8.01 21.79 -13.56
CA LEU A 385 -7.31 21.15 -14.67
C LEU A 385 -6.06 21.94 -15.08
N ASP A 386 -6.12 23.28 -15.15
CA ASP A 386 -4.97 24.15 -15.47
C ASP A 386 -3.89 24.10 -14.38
N TRP A 387 -4.28 24.14 -13.10
CA TRP A 387 -3.32 24.08 -11.99
C TRP A 387 -2.50 22.79 -12.02
N HIS A 388 -3.13 21.64 -12.28
CA HIS A 388 -2.41 20.36 -12.29
C HIS A 388 -1.65 20.09 -13.60
N ASN A 389 -2.26 20.36 -14.77
CA ASN A 389 -1.71 20.00 -16.08
C ASN A 389 -2.16 20.98 -17.19
N PRO A 390 -1.57 22.18 -17.25
CA PRO A 390 -2.07 23.29 -18.07
C PRO A 390 -2.00 22.97 -19.56
N ILE A 391 -3.17 22.84 -20.18
CA ILE A 391 -3.33 22.24 -21.52
C ILE A 391 -2.57 23.02 -22.60
N TYR A 392 -2.58 24.35 -22.55
CA TYR A 392 -1.91 25.23 -23.51
C TYR A 392 -0.38 25.14 -23.49
N TYR A 393 0.22 24.66 -22.39
CA TYR A 393 1.67 24.48 -22.25
C TYR A 393 2.11 23.04 -22.59
N ASN A 394 1.14 22.15 -22.84
CA ASN A 394 1.34 20.73 -23.11
C ASN A 394 0.81 20.32 -24.51
N THR A 395 0.70 21.28 -25.43
CA THR A 395 0.25 21.15 -26.83
C THR A 395 1.00 20.11 -27.66
N ALA A 396 2.25 19.79 -27.30
CA ALA A 396 3.03 18.73 -27.92
C ALA A 396 2.54 17.31 -27.58
N GLN A 397 1.81 17.13 -26.47
CA GLN A 397 1.33 15.81 -26.03
C GLN A 397 0.13 15.33 -26.90
N THR A 398 -0.07 14.02 -26.98
CA THR A 398 -1.37 13.46 -27.41
C THR A 398 -2.38 13.60 -26.28
N MET A 399 -3.68 13.63 -26.59
CA MET A 399 -4.73 13.72 -25.58
C MET A 399 -4.67 12.57 -24.56
N ALA A 400 -4.24 11.37 -24.97
CA ALA A 400 -4.01 10.23 -24.08
C ALA A 400 -2.79 10.43 -23.14
N LYS A 401 -1.67 10.97 -23.66
CA LYS A 401 -0.53 11.34 -22.81
C LYS A 401 -0.93 12.42 -21.80
N TRP A 402 -1.60 13.48 -22.25
CA TRP A 402 -2.08 14.57 -21.38
C TRP A 402 -3.05 14.05 -20.30
N SER A 403 -4.08 13.28 -20.66
CA SER A 403 -5.03 12.77 -19.66
C SER A 403 -4.37 11.83 -18.65
N SER A 404 -3.42 10.99 -19.07
CA SER A 404 -2.68 10.09 -18.17
C SER A 404 -1.91 10.83 -17.05
N ARG A 405 -1.59 12.12 -17.22
CA ARG A 405 -0.80 12.88 -16.23
C ARG A 405 -1.58 13.23 -14.97
N PHE A 406 -2.91 13.13 -14.95
CA PHE A 406 -3.70 13.33 -13.73
C PHE A 406 -3.41 12.28 -12.65
N ALA A 407 -2.91 11.10 -13.03
CA ALA A 407 -2.40 10.10 -12.09
C ALA A 407 -1.25 10.64 -11.19
N LEU A 408 -0.40 11.56 -11.69
CA LEU A 408 0.72 12.10 -10.91
C LEU A 408 0.25 12.91 -9.69
N GLY A 409 -0.91 13.58 -9.79
CA GLY A 409 -1.50 14.33 -8.68
C GLY A 409 -2.19 13.44 -7.65
N LEU A 410 -2.55 12.21 -8.05
CA LEU A 410 -3.19 11.20 -7.21
C LEU A 410 -2.20 10.23 -6.54
N SER A 411 -0.97 10.09 -7.05
CA SER A 411 0.04 9.16 -6.49
C SER A 411 0.17 9.28 -4.97
N ASN A 412 0.06 8.14 -4.31
CA ASN A 412 0.30 7.95 -2.87
C ASN A 412 1.69 8.48 -2.53
N SER A 413 1.74 9.59 -1.79
CA SER A 413 2.97 10.36 -1.58
C SER A 413 2.93 11.15 -0.28
N VAL A 414 4.11 11.31 0.31
CA VAL A 414 4.34 12.03 1.55
C VAL A 414 5.15 13.29 1.25
N PRO A 415 4.72 14.49 1.66
CA PRO A 415 5.46 15.71 1.39
C PRO A 415 6.78 15.69 2.17
N GLY A 416 7.87 15.82 1.42
CA GLY A 416 9.22 16.02 1.91
C GLY A 416 9.51 17.50 2.16
N ILE A 417 10.70 17.94 1.79
CA ILE A 417 11.11 19.34 1.77
C ILE A 417 10.62 20.07 0.50
N THR A 418 10.49 21.39 0.58
CA THR A 418 10.22 22.26 -0.58
C THR A 418 11.53 22.85 -1.10
N ILE A 419 11.77 22.72 -2.41
CA ILE A 419 12.96 23.27 -3.08
C ILE A 419 12.60 24.65 -3.63
N SER A 420 13.49 25.64 -3.49
CA SER A 420 13.29 26.94 -4.16
C SER A 420 13.23 26.75 -5.67
N HIS A 421 12.41 27.53 -6.38
CA HIS A 421 12.27 27.44 -7.83
C HIS A 421 13.64 27.50 -8.54
N ASP A 422 14.53 28.38 -8.09
CA ASP A 422 15.85 28.60 -8.69
C ASP A 422 16.89 27.52 -8.33
N ASN A 423 16.53 26.60 -7.42
CA ASN A 423 17.30 25.41 -7.05
C ASN A 423 16.76 24.13 -7.75
N ILE A 424 15.81 24.26 -8.66
CA ILE A 424 15.36 23.19 -9.56
C ILE A 424 16.05 23.40 -10.92
N VAL A 425 17.15 22.67 -11.13
CA VAL A 425 17.94 22.73 -12.36
C VAL A 425 17.34 21.78 -13.39
N TYR A 426 17.24 22.19 -14.65
CA TYR A 426 16.81 21.31 -15.75
C TYR A 426 18.03 20.86 -16.56
N LEU A 427 18.14 19.54 -16.76
CA LEU A 427 19.20 18.89 -17.52
C LEU A 427 18.65 18.34 -18.84
N ASN A 428 19.56 18.11 -19.79
CA ASN A 428 19.28 17.24 -20.92
C ASN A 428 19.33 15.77 -20.50
N ASP A 429 18.65 14.94 -21.27
CA ASP A 429 18.85 13.50 -21.29
C ASP A 429 20.20 13.18 -21.98
N GLU A 430 20.77 12.00 -21.76
CA GLU A 430 22.01 11.58 -22.42
C GLU A 430 21.73 10.72 -23.66
N ASP A 431 21.82 11.35 -24.83
CA ASP A 431 21.54 10.79 -26.15
C ASP A 431 22.79 10.83 -27.07
N PRO A 432 23.77 9.91 -26.92
CA PRO A 432 25.03 9.92 -27.67
C PRO A 432 24.88 9.50 -29.15
N GLY A 433 24.04 10.21 -29.91
CA GLY A 433 23.64 9.87 -31.28
C GLY A 433 22.62 8.74 -31.37
N GLY A 434 21.92 8.43 -30.26
CA GLY A 434 21.07 7.25 -30.12
C GLY A 434 19.86 7.49 -29.18
N PRO A 435 19.34 6.45 -28.51
CA PRO A 435 18.26 6.60 -27.53
C PRO A 435 18.74 7.25 -26.22
N ASP A 436 17.80 7.78 -25.43
CA ASP A 436 18.02 8.30 -24.08
C ASP A 436 18.46 7.18 -23.13
N MET A 437 19.71 7.29 -22.66
CA MET A 437 20.36 6.33 -21.75
C MET A 437 20.07 6.60 -20.26
N THR A 438 19.27 7.62 -19.94
CA THR A 438 19.08 8.17 -18.58
C THR A 438 17.61 8.35 -18.16
N ASP A 439 16.67 8.10 -19.07
CA ASP A 439 15.22 8.21 -18.95
C ASP A 439 14.67 7.89 -17.56
N GLY A 440 14.04 8.88 -16.93
CA GLY A 440 13.43 8.72 -15.62
C GLY A 440 14.35 9.03 -14.42
N CYS A 441 15.66 9.19 -14.60
CA CYS A 441 16.60 9.43 -13.49
C CYS A 441 17.29 10.81 -13.54
N GLY A 442 17.14 11.55 -12.45
CA GLY A 442 17.80 12.84 -12.20
C GLY A 442 18.61 12.81 -10.90
N PHE A 443 18.99 13.98 -10.39
CA PHE A 443 19.87 14.09 -9.21
C PHE A 443 19.26 14.90 -8.07
N ALA A 444 19.71 14.61 -6.85
CA ALA A 444 19.53 15.43 -5.66
C ALA A 444 20.86 15.49 -4.89
N ASN A 445 21.20 16.65 -4.31
CA ASN A 445 22.42 16.75 -3.51
C ASN A 445 22.25 16.17 -2.11
N GLN A 446 23.37 15.90 -1.44
CA GLN A 446 23.40 15.19 -0.16
C GLN A 446 22.51 15.81 0.93
N VAL A 447 22.29 17.14 0.91
CA VAL A 447 21.41 17.83 1.86
C VAL A 447 19.94 17.44 1.68
N VAL A 448 19.43 17.35 0.44
CA VAL A 448 18.07 16.86 0.18
C VAL A 448 17.88 15.46 0.78
N LEU A 449 18.84 14.57 0.53
CA LEU A 449 18.77 13.18 0.99
C LEU A 449 18.89 13.05 2.52
N LYS A 450 19.77 13.84 3.17
CA LYS A 450 19.87 13.95 4.65
C LYS A 450 18.58 14.47 5.27
N ALA A 451 18.05 15.58 4.76
CA ALA A 451 16.84 16.21 5.29
C ALA A 451 15.62 15.27 5.17
N LEU A 452 15.47 14.57 4.05
CA LEU A 452 14.41 13.56 3.89
C LEU A 452 14.60 12.35 4.82
N ARG A 453 15.85 11.91 5.06
CA ARG A 453 16.18 10.84 6.01
C ARG A 453 15.75 11.19 7.44
N GLU A 454 16.01 12.42 7.87
CA GLU A 454 15.62 12.89 9.20
C GLU A 454 14.09 13.08 9.30
N LEU A 455 13.48 13.70 8.28
CA LEU A 455 12.05 14.00 8.21
C LEU A 455 11.16 12.75 8.17
N LEU A 456 11.62 11.69 7.50
CA LEU A 456 10.90 10.42 7.34
C LEU A 456 11.43 9.31 8.26
N GLN A 457 12.39 9.65 9.14
CA GLN A 457 12.95 8.76 10.16
C GLN A 457 13.57 7.48 9.57
N TRP A 458 14.26 7.59 8.42
CA TRP A 458 15.02 6.49 7.84
C TRP A 458 16.29 6.22 8.63
N GLU A 459 16.61 4.93 8.85
CA GLU A 459 17.78 4.49 9.61
C GLU A 459 19.08 5.07 9.02
N THR A 460 19.23 4.98 7.70
CA THR A 460 20.40 5.39 6.92
C THR A 460 20.02 6.32 5.76
N THR A 461 20.90 7.27 5.39
CA THR A 461 20.65 8.19 4.27
C THR A 461 20.67 7.42 2.94
N PRO A 462 19.58 7.44 2.14
CA PRO A 462 19.49 6.64 0.92
C PRO A 462 20.32 7.24 -0.23
N THR A 463 20.74 6.37 -1.15
CA THR A 463 21.35 6.77 -2.43
C THR A 463 20.31 7.35 -3.40
N ALA A 464 19.09 6.82 -3.40
CA ALA A 464 18.03 7.24 -4.32
C ALA A 464 16.67 7.39 -3.65
N ILE A 465 15.82 8.24 -4.22
CA ILE A 465 14.40 8.39 -3.86
C ILE A 465 13.53 8.34 -5.11
N GLN A 466 12.38 7.69 -5.03
CA GLN A 466 11.32 7.85 -6.03
C GLN A 466 10.38 8.96 -5.56
N CYS A 467 10.17 9.97 -6.40
CA CYS A 467 9.40 11.15 -6.02
C CYS A 467 8.64 11.78 -7.20
N ARG A 468 7.89 12.85 -6.91
CA ARG A 468 7.29 13.77 -7.89
C ARG A 468 7.58 15.21 -7.44
N ILE A 469 8.04 16.07 -8.35
CA ILE A 469 8.33 17.50 -8.09
C ILE A 469 8.29 18.26 -9.42
N ALA A 470 7.82 19.51 -9.44
CA ALA A 470 7.80 20.42 -10.60
C ALA A 470 7.27 19.82 -11.93
N GLY A 471 6.32 18.87 -11.85
CA GLY A 471 5.72 18.20 -13.01
C GLY A 471 6.50 16.96 -13.49
N ALA A 472 7.64 16.67 -12.87
CA ALA A 472 8.45 15.50 -13.12
C ALA A 472 7.97 14.23 -12.37
N LYS A 473 8.25 13.08 -12.98
CA LYS A 473 8.21 11.74 -12.37
C LYS A 473 9.56 11.07 -12.57
N GLY A 474 10.07 10.45 -11.50
CA GLY A 474 11.15 9.48 -11.62
C GLY A 474 11.91 9.20 -10.33
N LEU A 475 13.15 8.73 -10.50
CA LEU A 475 14.15 8.65 -9.44
C LEU A 475 14.97 9.96 -9.38
N LEU A 476 15.37 10.34 -8.17
CA LEU A 476 16.50 11.25 -7.93
C LEU A 476 17.56 10.49 -7.16
N ILE A 477 18.77 10.43 -7.71
CA ILE A 477 19.94 9.77 -7.08
C ILE A 477 20.92 10.82 -6.55
N LEU A 478 21.85 10.42 -5.68
CA LEU A 478 22.95 11.28 -5.23
C LEU A 478 23.67 11.92 -6.43
N HIS A 479 23.86 13.24 -6.39
CA HIS A 479 24.59 13.97 -7.44
C HIS A 479 26.04 13.46 -7.57
N PRO A 480 26.63 13.34 -8.78
CA PRO A 480 28.00 12.84 -8.94
C PRO A 480 29.07 13.85 -8.50
N ASP A 481 28.85 15.16 -8.69
CA ASP A 481 29.81 16.19 -8.31
C ASP A 481 29.95 16.32 -6.77
N PRO A 482 31.15 16.17 -6.18
CA PRO A 482 31.37 16.35 -4.75
C PRO A 482 31.10 17.78 -4.24
N SER A 483 31.22 18.81 -5.08
CA SER A 483 31.03 20.21 -4.70
C SER A 483 29.56 20.53 -4.41
N GLU A 484 28.63 20.10 -5.28
CA GLU A 484 27.19 20.22 -5.07
C GLU A 484 26.70 19.44 -3.84
N ASN A 485 27.35 18.29 -3.54
CA ASN A 485 27.10 17.52 -2.32
C ASN A 485 27.67 18.16 -1.04
N SER A 486 28.65 19.06 -1.19
CA SER A 486 29.24 19.84 -0.09
C SER A 486 28.51 21.16 0.15
N SER A 487 27.50 21.49 -0.67
CA SER A 487 26.68 22.69 -0.52
C SER A 487 25.53 22.46 0.47
N ASP A 488 25.38 23.37 1.44
CA ASP A 488 24.25 23.38 2.39
C ASP A 488 22.90 23.76 1.75
N VAL A 489 22.90 24.18 0.47
CA VAL A 489 21.68 24.59 -0.26
C VAL A 489 20.97 23.37 -0.87
N PRO A 490 19.71 23.06 -0.52
CA PRO A 490 18.98 21.94 -1.12
C PRO A 490 18.70 22.18 -2.61
N ARG A 491 19.14 21.26 -3.47
CA ARG A 491 19.01 21.34 -4.93
C ARG A 491 18.61 20.00 -5.57
N VAL A 492 17.86 20.08 -6.67
CA VAL A 492 17.52 18.93 -7.51
C VAL A 492 17.75 19.24 -8.99
N TRP A 493 18.11 18.20 -9.75
CA TRP A 493 18.34 18.27 -11.18
C TRP A 493 17.37 17.32 -11.89
N LEU A 494 16.51 17.86 -12.74
CA LEU A 494 15.45 17.15 -13.45
C LEU A 494 15.78 17.04 -14.93
N ARG A 495 15.86 15.84 -15.50
CA ARG A 495 16.10 15.68 -16.95
C ARG A 495 14.83 15.87 -17.78
N GLN A 496 14.96 16.14 -19.07
CA GLN A 496 13.79 16.42 -19.94
C GLN A 496 12.81 15.25 -20.00
N SER A 497 13.30 14.00 -20.06
CA SER A 497 12.50 12.79 -19.93
C SER A 497 11.58 12.86 -18.71
N GLN A 498 12.11 13.26 -17.55
CA GLN A 498 11.39 13.19 -16.28
C GLN A 498 10.20 14.15 -16.26
N VAL A 499 10.28 15.30 -16.93
CA VAL A 499 9.26 16.38 -16.94
C VAL A 499 8.02 15.97 -17.74
N LYS A 500 7.14 15.18 -17.12
CA LYS A 500 5.93 14.64 -17.75
C LYS A 500 4.79 15.68 -17.90
N ILE A 501 4.86 16.80 -17.16
CA ILE A 501 3.95 17.97 -17.24
C ILE A 501 4.80 19.25 -17.33
N LYS A 502 4.50 20.14 -18.29
CA LYS A 502 5.12 21.48 -18.38
C LYS A 502 4.23 22.56 -17.78
N TYR A 503 4.81 23.54 -17.09
CA TYR A 503 4.13 24.68 -16.46
C TYR A 503 4.61 26.02 -17.06
N PRO A 504 3.92 27.16 -16.81
CA PRO A 504 4.32 28.46 -17.35
C PRO A 504 5.56 29.03 -16.64
N ALA A 505 6.66 29.22 -17.37
CA ALA A 505 7.94 29.67 -16.81
C ALA A 505 7.94 31.05 -16.12
N MET A 506 6.93 31.89 -16.38
CA MET A 506 6.76 33.22 -15.74
C MET A 506 5.73 33.22 -14.60
N LYS A 507 5.10 32.08 -14.28
CA LYS A 507 4.12 31.95 -13.19
C LYS A 507 4.81 31.28 -12.02
N MET A 508 4.96 31.98 -10.88
CA MET A 508 5.48 31.34 -9.67
C MET A 508 4.65 30.10 -9.33
N LEU A 509 5.33 28.98 -9.14
CA LEU A 509 4.67 27.72 -8.83
C LEU A 509 4.25 27.69 -7.36
N SER A 510 3.04 27.21 -7.11
CA SER A 510 2.57 26.78 -5.79
C SER A 510 3.62 25.93 -5.08
N ASN A 511 3.75 26.07 -3.75
CA ASN A 511 4.62 25.22 -2.95
C ASN A 511 4.27 23.73 -3.11
N CYS A 512 3.00 23.39 -3.38
CA CYS A 512 2.58 22.01 -3.68
C CYS A 512 3.14 21.45 -5.00
N HIS A 513 3.73 22.27 -5.87
CA HIS A 513 4.52 21.82 -7.02
C HIS A 513 6.03 21.72 -6.70
N LEU A 514 6.51 22.57 -5.77
CA LEU A 514 7.93 22.69 -5.40
C LEU A 514 8.34 21.75 -4.25
N THR A 515 7.39 21.15 -3.52
CA THR A 515 7.63 20.08 -2.56
C THR A 515 8.08 18.80 -3.27
N VAL A 516 9.12 18.15 -2.74
CA VAL A 516 9.50 16.78 -3.11
C VAL A 516 8.44 15.83 -2.53
N ASP A 517 7.49 15.39 -3.35
CA ASP A 517 6.49 14.40 -2.95
C ASP A 517 7.13 13.01 -2.99
N VAL A 518 7.58 12.52 -1.83
CA VAL A 518 8.30 11.24 -1.69
C VAL A 518 7.34 10.06 -1.76
N ILE A 519 7.69 9.06 -2.57
CA ILE A 519 6.95 7.80 -2.71
C ILE A 519 7.66 6.67 -1.96
N ARG A 520 8.98 6.54 -2.13
CA ARG A 520 9.83 5.53 -1.46
C ARG A 520 11.32 5.94 -1.52
N ALA A 521 12.17 5.30 -0.72
CA ALA A 521 13.63 5.37 -0.79
C ALA A 521 14.26 4.07 -1.34
N SER A 522 15.53 4.15 -1.76
CA SER A 522 16.34 3.01 -2.19
C SER A 522 16.48 1.98 -1.09
N HIS A 523 16.20 0.73 -1.42
CA HIS A 523 16.33 -0.43 -0.56
C HIS A 523 16.59 -1.65 -1.45
N MET A 524 17.38 -2.58 -0.94
CA MET A 524 17.70 -3.83 -1.61
C MET A 524 17.20 -4.99 -0.76
N ARG A 525 16.65 -6.04 -1.39
CA ARG A 525 16.25 -7.29 -0.72
C ARG A 525 17.11 -8.44 -1.22
N SER A 526 17.64 -9.24 -0.29
CA SER A 526 18.47 -10.43 -0.55
C SER A 526 18.14 -11.49 0.51
N PRO A 527 17.84 -12.76 0.15
CA PRO A 527 17.65 -13.26 -1.21
C PRO A 527 16.41 -12.65 -1.90
N SER A 528 16.32 -12.81 -3.22
CA SER A 528 15.12 -12.49 -4.01
C SER A 528 14.35 -13.76 -4.41
N ARG A 529 13.18 -13.56 -5.05
CA ARG A 529 12.31 -14.65 -5.54
C ARG A 529 11.99 -14.47 -7.02
N ILE A 530 12.06 -15.56 -7.77
CA ILE A 530 11.66 -15.62 -9.18
C ILE A 530 10.21 -16.11 -9.31
N SER A 531 9.45 -15.53 -10.24
CA SER A 531 8.09 -15.96 -10.57
C SER A 531 8.08 -17.01 -11.68
N ALA A 532 6.91 -17.57 -11.97
CA ALA A 532 6.71 -18.51 -13.08
C ALA A 532 7.19 -17.95 -14.44
N GLU A 533 7.05 -16.65 -14.70
CA GLU A 533 7.50 -16.02 -15.95
C GLU A 533 9.03 -16.09 -16.10
N THR A 534 9.76 -15.71 -15.06
CA THR A 534 11.23 -15.78 -15.03
C THR A 534 11.74 -17.22 -15.08
N ILE A 535 11.07 -18.16 -14.39
CA ILE A 535 11.40 -19.59 -14.46
C ILE A 535 11.27 -20.12 -15.89
N VAL A 536 10.19 -19.77 -16.59
CA VAL A 536 9.97 -20.15 -18.00
C VAL A 536 11.02 -19.52 -18.92
N ASN A 537 11.30 -18.23 -18.77
CA ASN A 537 12.36 -17.55 -19.54
C ASN A 537 13.70 -18.26 -19.38
N PHE A 538 14.13 -18.51 -18.14
CA PHE A 538 15.43 -19.10 -17.85
C PHE A 538 15.53 -20.55 -18.36
N ALA A 539 14.44 -21.33 -18.28
CA ALA A 539 14.40 -22.70 -18.78
C ALA A 539 14.51 -22.76 -20.32
N GLU A 540 13.74 -21.94 -21.03
CA GLU A 540 13.79 -21.87 -22.51
C GLU A 540 15.14 -21.27 -22.99
N ASN A 541 15.77 -20.40 -22.18
CA ASN A 541 17.17 -19.93 -22.36
C ASN A 541 18.25 -20.89 -21.83
N GLY A 542 17.89 -22.14 -21.50
CA GLY A 542 18.82 -23.27 -21.34
C GLY A 542 19.11 -23.74 -19.90
N VAL A 543 18.47 -23.17 -18.88
CA VAL A 543 18.65 -23.63 -17.48
C VAL A 543 17.88 -24.94 -17.24
N PRO A 544 18.53 -26.04 -16.80
CA PRO A 544 17.85 -27.32 -16.62
C PRO A 544 16.70 -27.26 -15.60
N HIS A 545 15.55 -27.88 -15.90
CA HIS A 545 14.37 -27.90 -15.02
C HIS A 545 14.69 -28.41 -13.61
N GLN A 546 15.67 -29.34 -13.51
CA GLN A 546 16.17 -29.89 -12.26
C GLN A 546 16.62 -28.80 -11.26
N VAL A 547 17.21 -27.69 -11.74
CA VAL A 547 17.67 -26.58 -10.88
C VAL A 547 16.50 -25.92 -10.15
N PHE A 548 15.39 -25.65 -10.86
CA PHE A 548 14.18 -25.09 -10.24
C PHE A 548 13.44 -26.11 -9.37
N ILE A 549 13.44 -27.39 -9.77
CA ILE A 549 12.86 -28.48 -8.99
C ILE A 549 13.61 -28.65 -7.66
N ASP A 550 14.93 -28.51 -7.62
CA ASP A 550 15.71 -28.64 -6.39
C ASP A 550 15.62 -27.38 -5.51
N LEU A 551 15.70 -26.17 -6.08
CA LEU A 551 15.43 -24.93 -5.33
C LEU A 551 14.03 -24.90 -4.70
N MET A 552 13.02 -25.44 -5.40
CA MET A 552 11.66 -25.58 -4.87
C MET A 552 11.60 -26.60 -3.70
N LYS A 553 12.32 -27.73 -3.78
CA LYS A 553 12.42 -28.66 -2.65
C LYS A 553 13.12 -28.03 -1.46
N GLU A 554 14.28 -27.41 -1.67
CA GLU A 554 15.09 -26.76 -0.63
C GLU A 554 14.28 -25.68 0.10
N GLY A 555 13.53 -24.85 -0.65
CA GLY A 555 12.63 -23.85 -0.06
C GLY A 555 11.45 -24.46 0.71
N LEU A 556 10.87 -25.57 0.22
CA LEU A 556 9.78 -26.26 0.91
C LEU A 556 10.27 -26.99 2.18
N ASP A 557 11.47 -27.58 2.12
CA ASP A 557 12.17 -28.17 3.24
C ASP A 557 12.47 -27.11 4.30
N ALA A 558 13.04 -25.97 3.90
CA ALA A 558 13.29 -24.84 4.79
C ALA A 558 12.00 -24.27 5.42
N ILE A 559 10.86 -24.23 4.70
CA ILE A 559 9.58 -23.80 5.29
C ILE A 559 9.12 -24.78 6.37
N VAL A 560 9.13 -26.08 6.07
CA VAL A 560 8.56 -27.09 6.97
C VAL A 560 9.47 -27.38 8.16
N ASP A 561 10.78 -27.54 7.93
CA ASP A 561 11.70 -27.97 8.98
C ASP A 561 11.97 -26.82 9.98
N ASN A 562 12.05 -25.55 9.55
CA ASN A 562 12.14 -24.40 10.48
C ASN A 562 10.84 -24.15 11.29
N LEU A 563 9.71 -24.75 10.91
CA LEU A 563 8.43 -24.69 11.64
C LEU A 563 8.15 -25.98 12.44
N LEU A 564 8.95 -27.04 12.25
CA LEU A 564 8.97 -28.27 13.05
C LEU A 564 10.17 -28.36 14.02
N ASP A 565 11.10 -27.41 13.96
CA ASP A 565 12.22 -27.25 14.88
C ASP A 565 11.74 -26.81 16.29
N TRP A 566 11.38 -27.79 17.11
CA TRP A 566 10.79 -27.59 18.45
C TRP A 566 11.72 -27.97 19.60
N ASP A 567 12.90 -28.53 19.30
CA ASP A 567 13.77 -29.21 20.27
C ASP A 567 15.13 -28.52 20.45
N GLY A 568 15.65 -28.56 21.68
CA GLY A 568 16.88 -27.87 22.09
C GLY A 568 16.65 -26.48 22.71
N PRO A 569 17.70 -25.86 23.28
CA PRO A 569 17.57 -24.70 24.18
C PRO A 569 16.87 -23.50 23.56
N ASP A 570 17.25 -23.10 22.34
CA ASP A 570 16.72 -21.88 21.70
C ASP A 570 15.52 -22.13 20.77
N ALA A 571 14.99 -23.36 20.71
CA ALA A 571 14.00 -23.75 19.69
C ALA A 571 12.76 -22.86 19.69
N MET A 572 12.24 -22.49 20.87
CA MET A 572 11.07 -21.61 20.96
C MET A 572 11.36 -20.18 20.48
N PHE A 573 12.60 -19.68 20.62
CA PHE A 573 13.01 -18.38 20.06
C PHE A 573 13.16 -18.45 18.53
N ARG A 574 13.74 -19.55 18.01
CA ARG A 574 13.84 -19.81 16.57
C ARG A 574 12.45 -19.92 15.94
N LEU A 575 11.54 -20.69 16.55
CA LEU A 575 10.15 -20.84 16.12
C LEU A 575 9.37 -19.52 16.17
N TRP A 576 9.48 -18.73 17.25
CA TRP A 576 8.86 -17.40 17.35
C TRP A 576 9.31 -16.49 16.20
N HIS A 577 10.61 -16.49 15.88
CA HIS A 577 11.18 -15.69 14.79
C HIS A 577 10.75 -16.19 13.39
N THR A 578 10.75 -17.50 13.16
CA THR A 578 10.26 -18.10 11.91
C THR A 578 8.79 -17.76 11.68
N VAL A 579 7.94 -17.85 12.71
CA VAL A 579 6.51 -17.49 12.63
C VAL A 579 6.31 -15.99 12.43
N ALA A 580 7.05 -15.14 13.16
CA ALA A 580 6.98 -13.69 13.02
C ALA A 580 7.34 -13.23 11.59
N ARG A 581 8.38 -13.83 10.99
CA ARG A 581 8.80 -13.59 9.60
C ARG A 581 7.80 -14.16 8.58
N ALA A 582 7.30 -15.39 8.79
CA ALA A 582 6.30 -16.00 7.91
C ALA A 582 5.00 -15.19 7.82
N GLY A 583 4.59 -14.53 8.92
CA GLY A 583 3.44 -13.61 8.96
C GLY A 583 3.75 -12.14 8.66
N ALA A 584 5.01 -11.77 8.38
CA ALA A 584 5.49 -10.37 8.29
C ALA A 584 5.05 -9.48 9.48
N VAL A 585 4.96 -10.07 10.69
CA VAL A 585 4.26 -9.51 11.85
C VAL A 585 4.84 -8.16 12.30
N VAL A 586 6.16 -8.01 12.29
CA VAL A 586 6.85 -6.79 12.73
C VAL A 586 6.52 -5.62 11.81
N ALA A 587 6.66 -5.80 10.49
CA ALA A 587 6.25 -4.82 9.51
C ALA A 587 4.75 -4.49 9.63
N ALA A 588 3.92 -5.51 9.87
CA ALA A 588 2.48 -5.35 10.08
C ALA A 588 2.11 -4.57 11.35
N ARG A 589 2.96 -4.55 12.39
CA ARG A 589 2.78 -3.70 13.59
C ARG A 589 3.25 -2.27 13.31
N LEU A 590 4.44 -2.08 12.73
CA LEU A 590 4.97 -0.74 12.42
C LEU A 590 4.10 0.02 11.41
N ALA A 591 3.61 -0.64 10.36
CA ALA A 591 2.73 -0.04 9.37
C ALA A 591 1.30 0.22 9.90
N ARG A 592 0.87 -0.45 10.98
CA ARG A 592 -0.36 -0.09 11.72
C ARG A 592 -0.21 1.25 12.44
N GLU A 593 0.95 1.52 13.04
CA GLU A 593 1.21 2.80 13.72
C GLU A 593 1.52 3.95 12.75
N ALA A 594 2.18 3.66 11.62
CA ALA A 594 2.53 4.67 10.60
C ALA A 594 1.38 5.05 9.65
N GLY A 595 0.30 4.24 9.58
CA GLY A 595 -0.85 4.49 8.72
C GLY A 595 -0.47 4.76 7.25
N GLY A 596 -0.91 5.90 6.72
CA GLY A 596 -0.64 6.32 5.34
C GLY A 596 0.84 6.54 4.98
N GLU A 597 1.75 6.63 5.97
CA GLU A 597 3.19 6.87 5.75
C GLU A 597 4.03 5.58 5.66
N ALA A 598 3.42 4.39 5.85
CA ALA A 598 4.16 3.12 5.93
C ALA A 598 5.07 2.86 4.71
N ARG A 599 4.59 3.10 3.47
CA ARG A 599 5.36 2.92 2.23
C ARG A 599 6.56 3.87 2.13
N SER A 600 6.41 5.14 2.54
CA SER A 600 7.53 6.10 2.48
C SER A 600 8.56 5.85 3.58
N ARG A 601 8.14 5.38 4.77
CA ARG A 601 9.02 5.00 5.90
C ARG A 601 9.74 3.66 5.71
N GLY A 602 9.43 2.91 4.66
CA GLY A 602 10.02 1.59 4.37
C GLY A 602 9.32 0.40 5.04
N PHE A 603 8.22 0.62 5.76
CA PHE A 603 7.43 -0.43 6.43
C PHE A 603 6.52 -1.17 5.43
N SER A 604 7.10 -1.86 4.45
CA SER A 604 6.33 -2.64 3.48
C SER A 604 5.75 -3.92 4.11
N PHE A 605 4.45 -4.14 3.92
CA PHE A 605 3.70 -5.28 4.45
C PHE A 605 4.08 -6.64 3.81
N LYS A 606 4.98 -6.66 2.82
CA LYS A 606 5.32 -7.82 1.99
C LYS A 606 6.84 -7.96 1.83
N GLU A 607 7.47 -8.62 2.79
CA GLU A 607 8.77 -9.29 2.58
C GLU A 607 8.66 -10.47 1.59
N THR A 608 7.44 -10.92 1.28
CA THR A 608 7.16 -12.24 0.69
C THR A 608 6.58 -12.24 -0.72
N ASP A 609 6.05 -11.11 -1.19
CA ASP A 609 5.35 -10.96 -2.47
C ASP A 609 5.94 -9.77 -3.24
N ILE A 610 6.75 -10.04 -4.27
CA ILE A 610 7.51 -9.01 -4.98
C ILE A 610 6.63 -8.20 -5.97
N GLU A 611 5.73 -8.87 -6.69
CA GLU A 611 4.91 -8.28 -7.76
C GLU A 611 3.94 -7.19 -7.25
N ASP A 612 3.37 -7.35 -6.06
CA ASP A 612 2.37 -6.43 -5.49
C ASP A 612 2.98 -5.16 -4.85
N ASP A 613 4.28 -4.92 -5.03
CA ASP A 613 5.05 -3.89 -4.33
C ASP A 613 5.45 -2.72 -5.27
N ASP A 614 5.12 -2.82 -6.55
CA ASP A 614 5.50 -1.88 -7.63
C ASP A 614 4.33 -1.08 -8.23
N GLU A 615 3.08 -1.51 -8.02
CA GLU A 615 1.95 -0.69 -8.46
C GLU A 615 1.81 0.58 -7.59
N ASP A 616 1.58 1.73 -8.24
CA ASP A 616 1.00 2.93 -7.62
C ASP A 616 -0.52 2.69 -7.39
N ASP A 617 -0.85 1.54 -6.78
CA ASP A 617 -2.23 1.10 -6.57
C ASP A 617 -2.88 1.90 -5.44
N LEU A 618 -3.86 2.70 -5.84
CA LEU A 618 -4.64 3.57 -4.98
C LEU A 618 -5.55 2.79 -4.02
N ASP A 619 -5.83 1.52 -4.34
CA ASP A 619 -6.84 0.69 -3.70
C ASP A 619 -6.27 -0.56 -3.00
N ALA A 620 -4.94 -0.73 -2.92
CA ALA A 620 -4.29 -1.83 -2.20
C ALA A 620 -4.70 -1.93 -0.71
N ALA A 621 -5.07 -0.80 -0.09
CA ALA A 621 -5.62 -0.74 1.27
C ALA A 621 -7.11 -1.14 1.36
N ILE A 622 -7.84 -1.09 0.23
CA ILE A 622 -9.28 -1.41 0.14
C ILE A 622 -9.48 -2.91 -0.02
N ASP A 623 -8.79 -3.55 -0.97
CA ASP A 623 -8.95 -4.98 -1.24
C ASP A 623 -8.15 -5.89 -0.29
N ASN A 624 -7.14 -5.34 0.40
CA ASN A 624 -6.34 -6.08 1.39
C ASN A 624 -6.36 -5.44 2.81
N PRO A 625 -7.53 -5.37 3.49
CA PRO A 625 -7.69 -4.71 4.80
C PRO A 625 -7.01 -5.42 5.99
N ARG A 626 -5.99 -6.26 5.75
CA ARG A 626 -5.18 -6.93 6.79
C ARG A 626 -4.56 -5.91 7.75
N SER A 627 -4.09 -4.78 7.24
CA SER A 627 -3.42 -3.76 8.07
C SER A 627 -4.36 -3.17 9.12
N ILE A 628 -5.53 -2.67 8.70
CA ILE A 628 -6.49 -1.99 9.56
C ILE A 628 -7.22 -2.98 10.48
N ALA A 629 -7.57 -4.17 9.98
CA ALA A 629 -8.39 -5.09 10.76
C ALA A 629 -7.62 -5.83 11.87
N TRP A 630 -6.29 -5.85 11.89
CA TRP A 630 -5.53 -6.83 12.70
C TRP A 630 -5.16 -6.41 14.13
N TRP A 631 -5.72 -5.32 14.65
CA TRP A 631 -5.67 -5.03 16.09
C TRP A 631 -6.10 -6.24 16.93
N GLY A 632 -5.39 -6.53 18.02
CA GLY A 632 -5.76 -7.62 18.93
C GLY A 632 -7.12 -7.35 19.59
N ASP A 633 -7.75 -8.38 20.15
CA ASP A 633 -8.81 -8.15 21.12
C ASP A 633 -8.19 -7.72 22.46
N GLU A 634 -8.31 -6.45 22.80
CA GLU A 634 -7.78 -5.90 24.05
C GLU A 634 -8.42 -6.52 25.31
N VAL A 635 -9.56 -7.24 25.18
CA VAL A 635 -10.32 -7.84 26.29
C VAL A 635 -9.86 -9.27 26.61
N SER A 636 -9.87 -10.21 25.65
CA SER A 636 -9.29 -11.56 25.84
C SER A 636 -7.76 -11.56 25.77
N GLY A 637 -7.17 -10.57 25.09
CA GLY A 637 -5.78 -10.56 24.65
C GLY A 637 -5.50 -11.40 23.41
N CYS A 638 -6.51 -11.95 22.75
CA CYS A 638 -6.35 -12.80 21.56
C CYS A 638 -5.97 -11.97 20.32
N PRO A 639 -4.83 -12.24 19.64
CA PRO A 639 -4.46 -11.55 18.41
C PRO A 639 -5.38 -11.91 17.23
N SER A 640 -5.37 -11.05 16.21
CA SER A 640 -6.20 -11.22 15.01
C SER A 640 -5.64 -12.22 13.97
N SER A 641 -4.37 -12.59 14.07
CA SER A 641 -3.69 -13.52 13.15
C SER A 641 -3.29 -14.83 13.83
N LEU A 642 -3.10 -15.88 13.03
CA LEU A 642 -2.63 -17.18 13.54
C LEU A 642 -1.19 -17.07 14.07
N GLU A 643 -0.37 -16.31 13.35
CA GLU A 643 1.06 -16.07 13.59
C GLU A 643 1.26 -15.26 14.87
N GLU A 644 0.53 -14.14 15.04
CA GLU A 644 0.54 -13.38 16.29
C GLU A 644 -0.01 -14.20 17.46
N THR A 645 -1.05 -15.04 17.25
CA THR A 645 -1.57 -15.95 18.29
C THR A 645 -0.52 -16.97 18.72
N VAL A 646 0.23 -17.54 17.78
CA VAL A 646 1.34 -18.47 18.06
C VAL A 646 2.47 -17.77 18.82
N MET A 647 2.85 -16.55 18.43
CA MET A 647 3.86 -15.75 19.14
C MET A 647 3.47 -15.49 20.60
N VAL A 648 2.22 -15.11 20.87
CA VAL A 648 1.67 -14.85 22.22
C VAL A 648 1.49 -16.14 23.06
N LEU A 649 1.48 -17.32 22.43
CA LEU A 649 1.54 -18.59 23.15
C LEU A 649 2.99 -18.94 23.53
N LEU A 650 3.93 -18.75 22.59
CA LEU A 650 5.35 -19.02 22.80
C LEU A 650 5.99 -18.10 23.86
N ASP A 651 5.68 -16.80 23.85
CA ASP A 651 6.23 -15.85 24.84
C ASP A 651 5.58 -15.96 26.24
N ALA A 652 4.36 -16.51 26.32
CA ALA A 652 3.76 -16.97 27.58
C ALA A 652 4.36 -18.29 28.12
N GLY A 653 5.23 -18.95 27.36
CA GLY A 653 5.90 -20.20 27.75
C GLY A 653 5.11 -21.48 27.44
N PHE A 654 4.16 -21.45 26.49
CA PHE A 654 3.63 -22.68 25.90
C PHE A 654 4.58 -23.21 24.81
N THR A 655 4.61 -24.52 24.64
CA THR A 655 5.39 -25.23 23.62
C THR A 655 4.49 -26.09 22.73
N PRO A 656 4.93 -26.49 21.53
CA PRO A 656 4.22 -27.48 20.73
C PRO A 656 3.97 -28.80 21.49
N HIS A 657 4.88 -29.21 22.36
CA HIS A 657 4.79 -30.48 23.10
C HIS A 657 3.74 -30.49 24.22
N ASP A 658 3.37 -29.33 24.78
CA ASP A 658 2.43 -29.24 25.92
C ASP A 658 1.15 -28.42 25.64
N CYS A 659 1.03 -27.76 24.49
CA CYS A 659 -0.14 -26.96 24.13
C CYS A 659 -0.74 -27.37 22.77
N ARG A 660 -1.77 -28.22 22.80
CA ARG A 660 -2.43 -28.68 21.57
C ARG A 660 -3.02 -27.55 20.72
N PHE A 661 -3.54 -26.49 21.34
CA PHE A 661 -4.06 -25.32 20.62
C PHE A 661 -2.96 -24.59 19.83
N LEU A 662 -1.75 -24.43 20.40
CA LEU A 662 -0.57 -23.90 19.70
C LEU A 662 -0.24 -24.76 18.47
N VAL A 663 -0.23 -26.09 18.62
CA VAL A 663 -0.01 -27.03 17.51
C VAL A 663 -1.07 -26.91 16.42
N ASP A 664 -2.35 -26.87 16.76
CA ASP A 664 -3.42 -26.79 15.77
C ASP A 664 -3.42 -25.42 15.02
N LYS A 665 -2.95 -24.34 15.66
CA LYS A 665 -2.67 -23.06 14.96
C LYS A 665 -1.44 -23.19 14.05
N LEU A 666 -0.34 -23.75 14.55
CA LEU A 666 0.91 -23.96 13.81
C LEU A 666 0.73 -24.88 12.59
N ARG A 667 -0.09 -25.93 12.68
CA ARG A 667 -0.47 -26.81 11.56
C ARG A 667 -1.22 -26.06 10.45
N ASN A 668 -2.04 -25.07 10.82
CA ASN A 668 -2.71 -24.21 9.85
C ASN A 668 -1.73 -23.25 9.18
N ILE A 669 -0.80 -22.63 9.93
CA ILE A 669 0.28 -21.81 9.36
C ILE A 669 1.12 -22.66 8.39
N LEU A 670 1.65 -23.81 8.86
CA LEU A 670 2.41 -24.77 8.06
C LEU A 670 1.70 -25.11 6.74
N ARG A 671 0.46 -25.62 6.80
CA ARG A 671 -0.32 -25.95 5.61
C ARG A 671 -0.51 -24.75 4.68
N THR A 672 -0.89 -23.59 5.22
CA THR A 672 -1.11 -22.38 4.41
C THR A 672 0.19 -21.86 3.79
N SER A 673 1.34 -21.91 4.47
CA SER A 673 2.64 -21.56 3.92
C SER A 673 3.07 -22.54 2.82
N VAL A 674 2.91 -23.85 3.08
CA VAL A 674 3.22 -24.93 2.15
C VAL A 674 2.37 -24.87 0.87
N ASP A 675 1.04 -24.77 1.00
CA ASP A 675 0.15 -24.68 -0.16
C ASP A 675 0.36 -23.35 -0.92
N ASN A 676 0.57 -22.21 -0.24
CA ASN A 676 0.92 -20.96 -0.93
C ASN A 676 2.24 -21.07 -1.70
N TYR A 677 3.26 -21.71 -1.14
CA TYR A 677 4.56 -21.85 -1.81
C TYR A 677 4.45 -22.73 -3.07
N VAL A 678 3.74 -23.86 -2.97
CA VAL A 678 3.54 -24.81 -4.10
C VAL A 678 2.76 -24.20 -5.26
N HIS A 679 1.76 -23.34 -4.99
CA HIS A 679 0.86 -22.82 -6.04
C HIS A 679 1.18 -21.39 -6.51
N ARG A 680 2.07 -20.65 -5.83
CA ARG A 680 2.53 -19.33 -6.28
C ARG A 680 3.85 -19.37 -7.06
N TYR A 681 4.61 -20.45 -6.97
CA TYR A 681 5.92 -20.63 -7.63
C TYR A 681 6.94 -19.53 -7.39
N LYS A 682 6.83 -18.77 -6.28
CA LYS A 682 7.77 -17.73 -5.88
C LYS A 682 9.01 -18.37 -5.24
N ILE A 683 9.79 -19.07 -6.07
CA ILE A 683 10.99 -19.80 -5.65
C ILE A 683 12.05 -18.78 -5.20
N GLU A 684 12.58 -18.98 -4.01
CA GLU A 684 13.64 -18.16 -3.42
C GLU A 684 15.01 -18.61 -3.94
N VAL A 685 15.84 -17.67 -4.39
CA VAL A 685 17.15 -17.96 -4.99
C VAL A 685 18.23 -17.42 -4.06
N PRO A 686 18.99 -18.27 -3.33
CA PRO A 686 19.89 -17.84 -2.25
C PRO A 686 20.96 -16.83 -2.67
N MET A 687 21.47 -16.93 -3.90
CA MET A 687 22.43 -16.00 -4.49
C MET A 687 21.73 -15.06 -5.49
N SER A 688 20.91 -14.17 -4.94
CA SER A 688 20.18 -13.15 -5.70
C SER A 688 19.78 -11.94 -4.86
N CYS A 689 19.51 -10.80 -5.49
CA CYS A 689 18.90 -9.64 -4.86
C CYS A 689 17.93 -8.91 -5.80
N ILE A 690 17.12 -8.01 -5.25
CA ILE A 690 16.29 -7.06 -6.03
C ILE A 690 16.46 -5.65 -5.48
N ALA A 691 16.69 -4.69 -6.37
CA ALA A 691 16.78 -3.25 -6.08
C ALA A 691 16.36 -2.43 -7.32
N TRP A 692 16.27 -1.11 -7.17
CA TRP A 692 16.09 -0.21 -8.32
C TRP A 692 17.29 -0.25 -9.27
N ILE A 693 17.02 -0.19 -10.57
CA ILE A 693 18.04 0.12 -11.57
C ILE A 693 18.22 1.63 -11.69
N VAL A 694 19.46 2.07 -11.88
CA VAL A 694 19.84 3.47 -12.09
C VAL A 694 20.89 3.56 -13.20
N PRO A 695 20.94 4.64 -14.00
CA PRO A 695 22.02 4.85 -14.96
C PRO A 695 23.33 5.18 -14.22
N ASP A 696 24.46 4.82 -14.82
CA ASP A 696 25.80 5.21 -14.37
C ASP A 696 26.01 6.73 -14.46
N PRO A 697 26.13 7.45 -13.33
CA PRO A 697 26.26 8.91 -13.31
C PRO A 697 27.67 9.43 -13.68
N TYR A 698 28.63 8.54 -13.98
CA TYR A 698 29.96 8.91 -14.49
C TYR A 698 30.26 8.31 -15.88
N GLY A 699 29.45 7.36 -16.36
CA GLY A 699 29.63 6.68 -17.65
C GLY A 699 30.89 5.79 -17.75
N ILE A 700 31.33 5.21 -16.63
CA ILE A 700 32.58 4.43 -16.50
C ILE A 700 32.39 2.90 -16.55
N LEU A 701 31.15 2.40 -16.46
CA LEU A 701 30.80 1.00 -16.74
C LEU A 701 30.78 0.78 -18.26
N ALA A 702 31.44 -0.28 -18.73
CA ALA A 702 31.29 -0.75 -20.11
C ALA A 702 29.85 -1.28 -20.36
N HIS A 703 29.46 -1.39 -21.63
CA HIS A 703 28.08 -1.74 -22.04
C HIS A 703 27.51 -3.03 -21.40
N ASP A 704 28.35 -4.04 -21.14
CA ASP A 704 27.99 -5.29 -20.46
C ASP A 704 28.42 -5.35 -18.98
N GLU A 705 28.82 -4.23 -18.38
CA GLU A 705 29.13 -4.10 -16.95
C GLU A 705 27.97 -3.47 -16.16
N VAL A 706 27.78 -3.96 -14.94
CA VAL A 706 26.88 -3.40 -13.91
C VAL A 706 27.58 -3.38 -12.56
N GLN A 707 27.16 -2.50 -11.65
CA GLN A 707 27.62 -2.51 -10.26
C GLN A 707 26.46 -2.74 -9.29
N ILE A 708 26.68 -3.62 -8.30
CA ILE A 708 25.68 -3.97 -7.28
C ILE A 708 26.36 -3.94 -5.91
N LEU A 709 26.03 -2.91 -5.12
CA LEU A 709 26.50 -2.72 -3.75
C LEU A 709 25.30 -2.64 -2.79
N SER A 710 25.47 -3.17 -1.57
CA SER A 710 24.57 -2.87 -0.45
C SER A 710 25.33 -2.25 0.72
N ARG A 711 24.61 -1.45 1.53
CA ARG A 711 25.11 -0.97 2.82
C ARG A 711 25.03 -2.07 3.87
N ASP A 712 23.84 -2.65 4.00
CA ASP A 712 23.46 -3.49 5.14
C ASP A 712 23.33 -4.98 4.78
N SER A 713 23.03 -5.30 3.50
CA SER A 713 22.87 -6.69 3.07
C SER A 713 24.21 -7.43 2.99
N LYS A 714 24.19 -8.71 3.37
CA LYS A 714 25.26 -9.66 3.09
C LYS A 714 24.82 -10.63 2.00
N PHE A 715 25.46 -10.51 0.85
CA PHE A 715 25.32 -11.42 -0.28
C PHE A 715 26.15 -12.67 0.00
N ARG A 716 25.53 -13.84 -0.14
CA ARG A 716 26.26 -15.11 -0.14
C ARG A 716 27.07 -15.22 -1.43
N CYS A 717 28.35 -15.55 -1.31
CA CYS A 717 29.24 -15.80 -2.44
C CYS A 717 29.25 -17.30 -2.81
N PRO A 718 29.64 -17.67 -4.06
CA PRO A 718 29.69 -19.07 -4.51
C PRO A 718 30.61 -19.99 -3.70
N ASP A 719 31.63 -19.44 -3.04
CA ASP A 719 32.56 -20.14 -2.15
C ASP A 719 32.02 -20.32 -0.72
N GLY A 720 30.85 -19.75 -0.41
CA GLY A 720 30.23 -19.75 0.92
C GLY A 720 30.60 -18.57 1.81
N THR A 721 31.41 -17.62 1.35
CA THR A 721 31.68 -16.37 2.08
C THR A 721 30.52 -15.37 1.98
N GLU A 722 30.61 -14.25 2.71
CA GLU A 722 29.64 -13.16 2.68
C GLU A 722 30.31 -11.84 2.24
N SER A 723 29.69 -11.15 1.28
CA SER A 723 30.16 -9.89 0.70
C SER A 723 29.04 -8.83 0.72
N ASN A 724 29.37 -7.54 0.59
CA ASN A 724 28.40 -6.48 0.30
C ASN A 724 28.49 -5.95 -1.16
N VAL A 725 29.32 -6.60 -1.99
CA VAL A 725 29.43 -6.39 -3.44
C VAL A 725 29.17 -7.71 -4.19
N VAL A 726 28.44 -7.65 -5.30
CA VAL A 726 28.33 -8.78 -6.25
C VAL A 726 29.40 -8.62 -7.34
N LEU A 727 30.14 -9.69 -7.62
CA LEU A 727 31.18 -9.72 -8.65
C LEU A 727 31.03 -10.97 -9.53
N GLY A 728 31.39 -10.87 -10.81
CA GLY A 728 31.41 -12.01 -11.73
C GLY A 728 30.22 -12.03 -12.70
N ASP A 729 29.85 -13.20 -13.20
CA ASP A 729 28.70 -13.35 -14.10
C ASP A 729 27.39 -13.14 -13.29
N VAL A 730 26.48 -12.30 -13.76
CA VAL A 730 25.16 -12.08 -13.15
C VAL A 730 24.06 -12.04 -14.22
N LEU A 731 22.87 -12.54 -13.89
CA LEU A 731 21.65 -12.37 -14.69
C LEU A 731 20.83 -11.22 -14.14
N LEU A 732 20.37 -10.32 -15.00
CA LEU A 732 19.40 -9.27 -14.68
C LEU A 732 18.09 -9.50 -15.45
N THR A 733 16.95 -9.31 -14.79
CA THR A 733 15.60 -9.41 -15.38
C THR A 733 14.60 -8.54 -14.62
N ARG A 734 13.46 -8.21 -15.26
CA ARG A 734 12.37 -7.37 -14.73
C ARG A 734 11.03 -8.07 -14.94
N TYR A 735 10.01 -7.73 -14.13
CA TYR A 735 8.63 -8.14 -14.36
C TYR A 735 7.85 -7.08 -15.16
N PRO A 736 6.94 -7.46 -16.06
CA PRO A 736 6.65 -8.82 -16.53
C PRO A 736 7.75 -9.35 -17.47
N CYS A 737 7.97 -10.67 -17.50
CA CYS A 737 9.07 -11.32 -18.23
C CYS A 737 8.50 -12.19 -19.37
N LYS A 738 8.30 -11.61 -20.57
CA LYS A 738 7.52 -12.23 -21.65
C LYS A 738 8.34 -12.60 -22.88
N LEU A 739 9.38 -11.86 -23.24
CA LEU A 739 10.24 -12.16 -24.39
C LEU A 739 11.47 -12.98 -23.97
N PRO A 740 12.04 -13.81 -24.88
CA PRO A 740 13.32 -14.49 -24.65
C PRO A 740 14.46 -13.57 -24.20
N THR A 741 14.44 -12.29 -24.59
CA THR A 741 15.46 -11.29 -24.27
C THR A 741 15.25 -10.53 -22.95
N ASP A 742 14.13 -10.73 -22.24
CA ASP A 742 13.81 -9.99 -21.00
C ASP A 742 14.68 -10.38 -19.78
N ALA A 743 15.64 -11.28 -19.99
CA ALA A 743 16.72 -11.57 -19.07
C ALA A 743 18.07 -11.47 -19.81
N GLN A 744 19.01 -10.75 -19.20
CA GLN A 744 20.33 -10.47 -19.76
C GLN A 744 21.43 -10.93 -18.81
N LYS A 745 22.37 -11.72 -19.33
CA LYS A 745 23.62 -12.07 -18.66
C LYS A 745 24.67 -11.00 -18.93
N VAL A 746 25.23 -10.45 -17.85
CA VAL A 746 26.20 -9.34 -17.82
C VAL A 746 27.28 -9.60 -16.75
N ARG A 747 28.28 -8.71 -16.67
CA ARG A 747 29.37 -8.74 -15.70
C ARG A 747 29.08 -7.78 -14.54
N ALA A 748 28.96 -8.30 -13.33
CA ALA A 748 29.01 -7.50 -12.11
C ALA A 748 30.47 -7.12 -11.79
N VAL A 749 30.73 -5.82 -11.58
CA VAL A 749 32.05 -5.22 -11.27
C VAL A 749 31.96 -4.21 -10.14
N GLU A 750 33.13 -3.79 -9.64
CA GLU A 750 33.28 -2.68 -8.70
C GLU A 750 34.15 -1.58 -9.33
N LYS A 751 33.66 -0.34 -9.30
CA LYS A 751 34.39 0.90 -9.62
C LYS A 751 34.41 1.77 -8.36
N SER A 752 35.59 2.29 -8.00
CA SER A 752 35.84 3.01 -6.73
C SER A 752 35.05 4.32 -6.58
N GLU A 753 34.64 4.89 -7.72
CA GLU A 753 33.91 6.13 -7.93
C GLU A 753 32.42 5.93 -7.64
N LEU A 754 31.89 4.75 -7.98
CA LEU A 754 30.50 4.36 -7.78
C LEU A 754 30.21 3.83 -6.35
N ARG A 755 31.20 3.76 -5.46
CA ARG A 755 31.08 3.19 -4.10
C ARG A 755 29.97 3.78 -3.22
N HIS A 756 29.51 5.00 -3.53
CA HIS A 756 28.44 5.70 -2.82
C HIS A 756 27.03 5.37 -3.37
N TYR A 757 26.95 4.64 -4.48
CA TYR A 757 25.71 4.20 -5.10
C TYR A 757 25.33 2.80 -4.62
N THR A 758 24.70 2.77 -3.45
CA THR A 758 24.38 1.56 -2.69
C THR A 758 22.87 1.30 -2.60
N ASP A 759 22.49 0.04 -2.43
CA ASP A 759 21.10 -0.45 -2.43
C ASP A 759 20.34 -0.12 -3.74
N VAL A 760 21.11 -0.05 -4.83
CA VAL A 760 20.69 0.10 -6.24
C VAL A 760 21.55 -0.81 -7.12
N ILE A 761 21.10 -1.04 -8.35
CA ILE A 761 21.87 -1.70 -9.42
C ILE A 761 22.24 -0.60 -10.42
N VAL A 762 23.52 -0.27 -10.52
CA VAL A 762 24.02 0.72 -11.48
C VAL A 762 24.23 0.05 -12.83
N CYS A 763 23.58 0.56 -13.86
CA CYS A 763 23.63 0.07 -15.23
C CYS A 763 24.44 1.03 -16.12
N SER A 764 25.23 0.49 -17.05
CA SER A 764 25.97 1.30 -18.01
C SER A 764 25.06 2.18 -18.88
N VAL A 765 25.52 3.42 -19.14
CA VAL A 765 24.99 4.34 -20.15
C VAL A 765 25.75 4.25 -21.50
N GLN A 766 26.65 3.29 -21.65
CA GLN A 766 27.43 3.07 -22.87
C GLN A 766 26.71 2.12 -23.84
N GLY A 767 26.90 2.32 -25.15
CA GLY A 767 26.38 1.45 -26.21
C GLY A 767 25.33 2.12 -27.10
N THR A 768 24.51 1.32 -27.79
CA THR A 768 23.54 1.78 -28.80
C THR A 768 22.08 1.64 -28.38
N ARG A 769 21.81 1.06 -27.21
CA ARG A 769 20.47 0.88 -26.62
C ARG A 769 20.59 0.93 -25.10
N ARG A 770 19.64 1.59 -24.43
CA ARG A 770 19.60 1.68 -22.96
C ARG A 770 19.46 0.28 -22.36
N PHE A 771 20.25 -0.06 -21.35
CA PHE A 771 20.24 -1.40 -20.76
C PHE A 771 18.85 -1.79 -20.20
N ALA A 772 18.12 -0.83 -19.62
CA ALA A 772 16.75 -1.03 -19.14
C ALA A 772 15.78 -1.47 -20.26
N ASP A 773 15.97 -1.04 -21.52
CA ASP A 773 15.11 -1.42 -22.65
C ASP A 773 15.18 -2.92 -22.99
N LEU A 774 16.26 -3.59 -22.59
CA LEU A 774 16.42 -5.04 -22.75
C LEU A 774 15.69 -5.82 -21.65
N LEU A 775 15.39 -5.19 -20.50
CA LEU A 775 14.67 -5.79 -19.38
C LEU A 775 13.17 -5.51 -19.52
N ALA A 776 12.52 -6.15 -20.50
CA ALA A 776 11.11 -5.97 -20.83
C ALA A 776 10.72 -4.50 -21.15
N GLY A 777 11.60 -3.72 -21.77
CA GLY A 777 11.32 -2.32 -22.13
C GLY A 777 11.21 -1.38 -20.92
N GLY A 778 12.10 -1.50 -19.94
CA GLY A 778 12.13 -0.66 -18.74
C GLY A 778 12.77 0.71 -18.90
N ASP A 779 12.65 1.53 -17.85
CA ASP A 779 13.28 2.84 -17.71
C ASP A 779 13.99 2.98 -16.34
N TYR A 780 14.38 4.19 -15.93
CA TYR A 780 14.95 4.48 -14.62
C TYR A 780 14.06 5.41 -13.76
N ASP A 781 12.73 5.41 -13.99
CA ASP A 781 11.75 6.25 -13.28
C ASP A 781 11.20 5.59 -11.98
N GLY A 782 11.59 4.33 -11.76
CA GLY A 782 11.30 3.54 -10.57
C GLY A 782 11.40 2.02 -10.72
N ASP A 783 11.84 1.54 -11.88
CA ASP A 783 11.96 0.11 -12.17
C ASP A 783 12.98 -0.61 -11.28
N LYS A 784 12.68 -1.87 -10.98
CA LYS A 784 13.55 -2.79 -10.25
C LYS A 784 14.02 -3.93 -11.15
N ALA A 785 15.28 -4.34 -10.99
CA ALA A 785 15.76 -5.58 -11.57
C ALA A 785 16.06 -6.62 -10.49
N ILE A 786 15.76 -7.88 -10.79
CA ILE A 786 16.25 -9.03 -10.04
C ILE A 786 17.64 -9.38 -10.59
N ALA A 787 18.65 -9.39 -9.72
CA ALA A 787 20.01 -9.80 -10.01
C ALA A 787 20.27 -11.19 -9.42
N ILE A 788 20.79 -12.13 -10.22
CA ILE A 788 21.04 -13.52 -9.81
C ILE A 788 22.46 -13.92 -10.21
N TRP A 789 23.28 -14.29 -9.22
CA TRP A 789 24.64 -14.85 -9.39
C TRP A 789 24.73 -16.33 -8.99
N GLN A 790 23.59 -16.97 -8.71
CA GLN A 790 23.44 -18.40 -8.39
C GLN A 790 24.07 -19.31 -9.48
N PRO A 791 25.21 -19.98 -9.21
CA PRO A 791 26.01 -20.64 -10.26
C PRO A 791 25.24 -21.72 -11.04
N SER A 792 24.33 -22.45 -10.38
CA SER A 792 23.49 -23.48 -11.03
C SER A 792 22.54 -22.92 -12.08
N ILE A 793 22.18 -21.63 -12.01
CA ILE A 793 21.39 -20.92 -13.03
C ILE A 793 22.34 -20.25 -14.04
N VAL A 794 23.27 -19.42 -13.55
CA VAL A 794 24.09 -18.52 -14.38
C VAL A 794 25.08 -19.25 -15.31
N SER A 795 25.54 -20.45 -14.93
CA SER A 795 26.42 -21.26 -15.79
C SER A 795 25.70 -21.90 -17.00
N HIS A 796 24.38 -22.11 -16.91
CA HIS A 796 23.59 -22.76 -17.96
C HIS A 796 22.86 -21.77 -18.87
N PHE A 797 22.45 -20.61 -18.32
CA PHE A 797 21.71 -19.58 -19.04
C PHE A 797 22.52 -18.98 -20.20
N LYS A 798 21.86 -18.77 -21.34
CA LYS A 798 22.42 -18.13 -22.54
C LYS A 798 21.53 -16.96 -22.96
N ASN A 799 22.12 -15.82 -23.30
CA ASN A 799 21.37 -14.69 -23.84
C ASN A 799 20.68 -15.11 -25.14
N ALA A 800 19.38 -14.83 -25.23
CA ALA A 800 18.62 -15.04 -26.46
C ALA A 800 19.14 -14.13 -27.59
N ASN A 801 18.83 -14.52 -28.85
CA ASN A 801 19.14 -13.68 -30.00
C ASN A 801 18.39 -12.33 -29.88
N LEU A 802 19.13 -11.22 -29.93
CA LEU A 802 18.60 -9.86 -29.81
C LEU A 802 17.56 -9.50 -30.88
N GLN A 803 17.44 -10.26 -31.97
CA GLN A 803 16.34 -10.12 -32.93
C GLN A 803 14.95 -10.17 -32.26
N TYR A 804 14.80 -10.93 -31.18
CA TYR A 804 13.54 -11.02 -30.42
C TYR A 804 13.26 -9.80 -29.53
N SER A 805 14.24 -8.90 -29.37
CA SER A 805 14.09 -7.62 -28.66
C SER A 805 13.60 -6.47 -29.55
N HIS A 806 13.23 -6.78 -30.80
CA HIS A 806 12.56 -5.88 -31.74
C HIS A 806 11.11 -6.37 -32.02
N PRO A 807 10.13 -5.45 -32.12
CA PRO A 807 8.76 -5.81 -32.48
C PRO A 807 8.67 -6.28 -33.95
N PRO A 808 7.74 -7.19 -34.30
CA PRO A 808 7.44 -7.51 -35.69
C PRO A 808 6.97 -6.27 -36.48
N ASP A 809 7.39 -6.12 -37.73
CA ASP A 809 7.13 -4.91 -38.55
C ASP A 809 5.64 -4.53 -38.60
N ASN A 810 4.77 -5.51 -38.88
CA ASN A 810 3.32 -5.35 -38.97
C ASN A 810 2.59 -5.25 -37.62
N LEU A 811 3.29 -5.27 -36.48
CA LEU A 811 2.66 -5.25 -35.14
C LEU A 811 1.69 -4.08 -34.98
N PHE A 812 2.08 -2.88 -35.39
CA PHE A 812 1.27 -1.68 -35.21
C PHE A 812 0.01 -1.63 -36.09
N GLU A 813 -0.06 -2.44 -37.15
CA GLU A 813 -1.29 -2.63 -37.94
C GLU A 813 -2.40 -3.31 -37.13
N SER A 814 -2.05 -4.00 -36.04
CA SER A 814 -3.02 -4.64 -35.13
C SER A 814 -3.77 -3.64 -34.23
N PHE A 815 -3.46 -2.34 -34.30
CA PHE A 815 -3.95 -1.32 -33.36
C PHE A 815 -4.57 -0.11 -34.05
N HIS A 816 -5.74 0.29 -33.57
CA HIS A 816 -6.20 1.67 -33.72
C HIS A 816 -5.41 2.58 -32.76
N LYS A 817 -4.54 3.43 -33.29
CA LYS A 817 -3.77 4.42 -32.52
C LYS A 817 -4.47 5.78 -32.53
N ASN A 818 -4.96 6.23 -31.38
CA ASN A 818 -5.45 7.61 -31.26
C ASN A 818 -4.26 8.57 -31.13
N THR A 819 -3.90 9.21 -32.25
CA THR A 819 -2.78 10.16 -32.34
C THR A 819 -3.15 11.60 -32.01
N LEU A 820 -4.43 11.93 -31.75
CA LEU A 820 -4.91 13.30 -31.64
C LEU A 820 -4.08 14.11 -30.63
N ARG A 821 -3.45 15.18 -31.13
CA ARG A 821 -2.61 16.08 -30.34
C ARG A 821 -3.45 17.15 -29.65
N VAL A 822 -2.89 17.72 -28.58
CA VAL A 822 -3.58 18.73 -27.77
C VAL A 822 -3.84 20.03 -28.55
N ASP A 823 -2.93 20.44 -29.44
CA ASP A 823 -3.16 21.59 -30.35
C ASP A 823 -4.24 21.30 -31.42
N GLU A 824 -4.22 20.12 -32.03
CA GLU A 824 -5.27 19.66 -32.96
C GLU A 824 -6.65 19.62 -32.29
N PHE A 825 -6.72 19.11 -31.07
CA PHE A 825 -7.94 19.08 -30.25
C PHE A 825 -8.44 20.50 -29.91
N LEU A 826 -7.55 21.41 -29.50
CA LEU A 826 -7.92 22.80 -29.20
C LEU A 826 -8.44 23.53 -30.46
N GLN A 827 -7.84 23.29 -31.63
CA GLN A 827 -8.32 23.85 -32.91
C GLN A 827 -9.70 23.30 -33.32
N GLN A 828 -10.01 22.05 -32.97
CA GLN A 828 -11.36 21.48 -33.16
C GLN A 828 -12.37 22.14 -32.21
N CYS A 829 -12.03 22.24 -30.91
CA CYS A 829 -12.91 22.83 -29.90
C CYS A 829 -13.17 24.33 -30.12
N GLN A 830 -12.21 25.08 -30.70
CA GLN A 830 -12.39 26.49 -31.08
C GLN A 830 -13.47 26.73 -32.15
N ARG A 831 -13.97 25.68 -32.81
CA ARG A 831 -15.11 25.75 -33.74
C ARG A 831 -16.45 25.40 -33.07
N SER A 832 -16.40 24.85 -31.87
CA SER A 832 -17.56 24.60 -30.98
C SER A 832 -17.78 25.79 -30.04
N LYS A 833 -18.77 25.72 -29.15
CA LYS A 833 -18.87 26.69 -28.04
C LYS A 833 -17.86 26.31 -26.95
N LEU A 834 -17.41 27.30 -26.18
CA LEU A 834 -16.56 27.08 -25.01
C LEU A 834 -17.24 26.14 -23.99
N ASP A 835 -18.56 26.23 -23.88
CA ASP A 835 -19.43 25.38 -23.03
C ASP A 835 -19.25 23.86 -23.32
N ASP A 836 -18.83 23.48 -24.53
CA ASP A 836 -18.65 22.09 -24.95
C ASP A 836 -17.26 21.51 -24.58
N LEU A 837 -16.32 22.30 -24.06
CA LEU A 837 -14.92 21.89 -23.86
C LEU A 837 -14.75 20.83 -22.76
N ILE A 838 -15.36 21.03 -21.58
CA ILE A 838 -15.20 20.11 -20.44
C ILE A 838 -15.73 18.70 -20.74
N PRO A 839 -16.94 18.50 -21.32
CA PRO A 839 -17.41 17.17 -21.71
C PRO A 839 -16.47 16.47 -22.72
N GLN A 840 -15.89 17.22 -23.65
CA GLN A 840 -14.91 16.69 -24.60
C GLN A 840 -13.61 16.24 -23.90
N LEU A 841 -13.07 17.04 -22.96
CA LEU A 841 -11.93 16.65 -22.13
C LEU A 841 -12.23 15.41 -21.27
N GLN A 842 -13.41 15.35 -20.65
CA GLN A 842 -13.85 14.19 -19.87
C GLN A 842 -13.87 12.90 -20.69
N SER A 843 -14.18 12.96 -22.00
CA SER A 843 -14.14 11.77 -22.86
C SER A 843 -12.76 11.10 -22.96
N PHE A 844 -11.67 11.86 -22.72
CA PHE A 844 -10.29 11.36 -22.64
C PHE A 844 -9.84 11.06 -21.20
N LEU A 845 -10.23 11.90 -20.23
CA LEU A 845 -9.91 11.73 -18.81
C LEU A 845 -10.58 10.50 -18.18
N LEU A 846 -11.76 10.14 -18.68
CA LEU A 846 -12.51 8.93 -18.31
C LEU A 846 -12.19 7.73 -19.22
N GLY A 847 -11.13 7.82 -20.03
CA GLY A 847 -10.72 6.76 -20.97
C GLY A 847 -10.51 5.40 -20.32
N GLY A 848 -10.08 5.35 -19.05
CA GLY A 848 -9.94 4.13 -18.25
C GLY A 848 -11.24 3.37 -17.94
N LEU A 849 -12.41 3.93 -18.28
CA LEU A 849 -13.71 3.24 -18.18
C LEU A 849 -14.07 2.43 -19.43
N ARG A 850 -13.24 2.52 -20.49
CA ARG A 850 -13.32 1.68 -21.68
C ARG A 850 -12.56 0.37 -21.40
N ALA A 851 -13.08 -0.77 -21.87
CA ALA A 851 -12.57 -2.09 -21.49
C ALA A 851 -11.19 -2.41 -22.12
N ILE A 852 -10.10 -2.11 -21.42
CA ILE A 852 -8.74 -2.50 -21.80
C ILE A 852 -8.44 -3.91 -21.27
N SER A 853 -7.91 -4.79 -22.12
CA SER A 853 -7.81 -6.24 -21.86
C SER A 853 -6.37 -6.75 -21.65
N VAL A 854 -5.57 -6.04 -20.84
CA VAL A 854 -4.17 -6.41 -20.51
C VAL A 854 -4.06 -7.87 -20.05
N GLY A 855 -4.84 -8.24 -19.02
CA GLY A 855 -4.82 -9.61 -18.47
C GLY A 855 -5.26 -10.69 -19.47
N LYS A 856 -6.09 -10.34 -20.46
CA LYS A 856 -6.46 -11.25 -21.53
C LYS A 856 -5.26 -11.53 -22.43
N TYR A 857 -4.57 -10.51 -22.93
CA TYR A 857 -3.40 -10.70 -23.79
C TYR A 857 -2.23 -11.38 -23.06
N SER A 858 -2.06 -11.12 -21.75
CA SER A 858 -1.14 -11.91 -20.92
C SER A 858 -1.50 -13.41 -20.92
N ASN A 859 -2.79 -13.77 -20.79
CA ASN A 859 -3.19 -15.16 -20.86
C ASN A 859 -3.07 -15.76 -22.27
N LEU A 860 -3.45 -15.04 -23.33
CA LEU A 860 -3.29 -15.51 -24.72
C LEU A 860 -1.82 -15.80 -25.04
N HIS A 861 -0.90 -14.92 -24.58
CA HIS A 861 0.54 -15.15 -24.63
C HIS A 861 0.94 -16.44 -23.91
N ASP A 862 0.54 -16.63 -22.65
CA ASP A 862 0.98 -17.78 -21.86
C ASP A 862 0.45 -19.12 -22.44
N ILE A 863 -0.74 -19.12 -23.04
CA ILE A 863 -1.25 -20.25 -23.84
C ILE A 863 -0.37 -20.47 -25.07
N ALA A 864 0.02 -19.41 -25.79
CA ALA A 864 0.92 -19.51 -26.93
C ALA A 864 2.30 -20.09 -26.54
N VAL A 865 2.93 -19.65 -25.45
CA VAL A 865 4.18 -20.25 -24.92
C VAL A 865 4.00 -21.76 -24.72
N TYR A 866 2.89 -22.17 -24.09
CA TYR A 866 2.63 -23.57 -23.77
C TYR A 866 2.39 -24.43 -25.02
N ILE A 867 1.68 -23.93 -26.04
CA ILE A 867 1.28 -24.72 -27.24
C ILE A 867 2.15 -24.50 -28.49
N LYS A 868 2.96 -23.44 -28.53
CA LYS A 868 3.84 -23.05 -29.66
C LYS A 868 5.33 -23.00 -29.32
N GLY A 869 5.69 -22.86 -28.04
CA GLY A 869 7.06 -22.60 -27.59
C GLY A 869 7.36 -21.10 -27.46
N TYR A 870 8.39 -20.76 -26.68
CA TYR A 870 8.65 -19.38 -26.25
C TYR A 870 9.19 -18.48 -27.38
N ALA A 871 10.07 -19.04 -28.24
CA ALA A 871 10.68 -18.33 -29.37
C ALA A 871 9.87 -18.39 -30.70
N HIS A 872 8.61 -18.84 -30.67
CA HIS A 872 7.76 -18.87 -31.87
C HIS A 872 7.25 -17.47 -32.21
N GLU A 873 7.21 -17.11 -33.50
CA GLU A 873 6.85 -15.77 -34.01
C GLU A 873 5.53 -15.23 -33.42
N GLU A 874 4.44 -16.01 -33.48
CA GLU A 874 3.17 -15.67 -32.82
C GLU A 874 3.26 -15.45 -31.30
N THR A 875 4.10 -16.20 -30.58
CA THR A 875 4.31 -16.00 -29.13
C THR A 875 4.97 -14.64 -28.89
N ILE A 876 6.02 -14.33 -29.67
CA ILE A 876 6.71 -13.04 -29.64
C ILE A 876 5.75 -11.89 -30.01
N ARG A 877 4.93 -12.06 -31.06
CA ARG A 877 3.87 -11.09 -31.41
C ARG A 877 2.94 -10.85 -30.21
N LEU A 878 2.44 -11.91 -29.57
CA LEU A 878 1.53 -11.79 -28.42
C LEU A 878 2.18 -11.13 -27.20
N ALA A 879 3.49 -11.33 -26.97
CA ALA A 879 4.24 -10.60 -25.94
C ALA A 879 4.26 -9.09 -26.26
N TYR A 880 4.61 -8.71 -27.49
CA TYR A 880 4.57 -7.31 -27.92
C TYR A 880 3.17 -6.70 -27.94
N MET A 881 2.14 -7.48 -28.26
CA MET A 881 0.73 -7.07 -28.13
C MET A 881 0.43 -6.72 -26.67
N PHE A 882 0.77 -7.63 -25.74
CA PHE A 882 0.58 -7.41 -24.30
C PHE A 882 1.29 -6.12 -23.80
N SER A 883 2.57 -5.93 -24.10
CA SER A 883 3.32 -4.74 -23.67
C SER A 883 2.76 -3.44 -24.28
N SER A 884 2.33 -3.47 -25.55
CA SER A 884 1.70 -2.33 -26.22
C SER A 884 0.34 -1.94 -25.60
N ILE A 885 -0.39 -2.91 -25.03
CA ILE A 885 -1.68 -2.69 -24.34
C ILE A 885 -1.46 -2.26 -22.88
N LEU A 886 -0.39 -2.72 -22.22
CA LEU A 886 0.01 -2.28 -20.88
C LEU A 886 0.24 -0.76 -20.86
N ASP A 887 0.91 -0.23 -21.88
CA ASP A 887 1.06 1.22 -22.12
C ASP A 887 -0.10 1.87 -22.88
N GLY A 888 -1.15 1.11 -23.25
CA GLY A 888 -2.29 1.56 -24.07
C GLY A 888 -2.95 2.84 -23.57
N THR A 889 -3.04 3.01 -22.24
CA THR A 889 -3.58 4.20 -21.56
C THR A 889 -2.78 5.47 -21.84
N LYS A 890 -1.45 5.37 -21.99
CA LYS A 890 -0.53 6.48 -22.27
C LYS A 890 -0.34 6.67 -23.78
N SER A 891 -0.30 5.57 -24.53
CA SER A 891 0.05 5.53 -25.96
C SER A 891 -1.13 5.83 -26.90
N GLY A 892 -2.36 5.67 -26.40
CA GLY A 892 -3.59 5.79 -27.20
C GLY A 892 -3.86 4.57 -28.10
N LEU A 893 -3.13 3.46 -27.89
CA LEU A 893 -3.31 2.21 -28.64
C LEU A 893 -4.52 1.42 -28.13
N THR A 894 -5.37 0.97 -29.03
CA THR A 894 -6.46 0.00 -28.78
C THR A 894 -6.41 -1.08 -29.85
N VAL A 895 -6.43 -2.36 -29.46
CA VAL A 895 -6.40 -3.48 -30.42
C VAL A 895 -7.66 -3.48 -31.28
N LEU A 896 -7.51 -3.76 -32.57
CA LEU A 896 -8.63 -3.84 -33.51
C LEU A 896 -9.59 -5.01 -33.16
N PRO A 897 -10.93 -4.82 -33.22
CA PRO A 897 -11.91 -5.85 -32.80
C PRO A 897 -11.72 -7.21 -33.49
N GLU A 898 -11.37 -7.20 -34.77
CA GLU A 898 -11.09 -8.38 -35.59
C GLU A 898 -9.81 -9.10 -35.16
N VAL A 899 -8.77 -8.38 -34.73
CA VAL A 899 -7.54 -8.98 -34.19
C VAL A 899 -7.80 -9.58 -32.80
N ILE A 900 -8.54 -8.88 -31.93
CA ILE A 900 -8.99 -9.45 -30.65
C ILE A 900 -9.77 -10.74 -30.92
N LYS A 901 -10.69 -10.74 -31.89
CA LYS A 901 -11.51 -11.91 -32.25
C LYS A 901 -10.64 -13.08 -32.74
N HIS A 902 -9.71 -12.82 -33.65
CA HIS A 902 -8.75 -13.81 -34.17
C HIS A 902 -7.91 -14.42 -33.03
N ASP A 903 -7.21 -13.59 -32.27
CA ASP A 903 -6.30 -14.05 -31.21
C ASP A 903 -7.08 -14.80 -30.10
N THR A 904 -8.34 -14.41 -29.86
CA THR A 904 -9.25 -15.19 -29.00
C THR A 904 -9.55 -16.56 -29.58
N GLN A 905 -9.90 -16.66 -30.87
CA GLN A 905 -10.22 -17.94 -31.52
C GLN A 905 -9.04 -18.91 -31.56
N CYS A 906 -7.80 -18.40 -31.61
CA CYS A 906 -6.59 -19.21 -31.60
C CYS A 906 -6.11 -19.62 -30.19
N TYR A 907 -6.14 -18.69 -29.22
CA TYR A 907 -5.43 -18.85 -27.94
C TYR A 907 -6.32 -18.71 -26.69
N HIS A 908 -7.63 -18.43 -26.79
CA HIS A 908 -8.53 -18.52 -25.64
C HIS A 908 -8.87 -19.99 -25.37
N LYS A 909 -8.09 -20.58 -24.47
CA LYS A 909 -8.22 -21.94 -23.97
C LYS A 909 -8.18 -21.94 -22.45
N ARG A 910 -8.66 -23.00 -21.84
CA ARG A 910 -8.49 -23.23 -20.40
C ARG A 910 -6.99 -23.25 -20.07
N SER A 911 -6.62 -22.57 -18.99
CA SER A 911 -5.25 -22.47 -18.49
C SER A 911 -4.59 -23.85 -18.27
N PRO A 912 -3.26 -23.99 -18.43
CA PRO A 912 -2.56 -25.21 -18.01
C PRO A 912 -2.67 -25.42 -16.50
N GLU A 913 -2.66 -26.68 -16.05
CA GLU A 913 -2.96 -27.06 -14.66
C GLU A 913 -2.12 -26.31 -13.62
N TRP A 914 -0.84 -26.02 -13.91
CA TRP A 914 0.04 -25.29 -13.01
C TRP A 914 -0.44 -23.87 -12.68
N LYS A 915 -1.25 -23.26 -13.55
CA LYS A 915 -1.76 -21.88 -13.41
C LYS A 915 -3.14 -21.81 -12.74
N GLU A 916 -3.78 -22.94 -12.44
CA GLU A 916 -5.11 -22.97 -11.82
C GLU A 916 -5.03 -22.76 -10.30
N MET A 917 -5.85 -21.85 -9.75
CA MET A 917 -5.86 -21.55 -8.32
C MET A 917 -6.80 -22.49 -7.53
N ILE A 918 -6.30 -23.05 -6.43
CA ILE A 918 -7.12 -23.82 -5.49
C ILE A 918 -8.32 -22.99 -5.02
N GLY A 919 -9.53 -23.50 -5.24
CA GLY A 919 -10.80 -22.86 -4.85
C GLY A 919 -11.55 -22.17 -5.98
N GLU A 920 -10.97 -22.02 -7.17
CA GLU A 920 -11.70 -21.58 -8.37
C GLU A 920 -12.59 -22.68 -8.97
N ASP A 921 -12.56 -23.90 -8.40
CA ASP A 921 -13.51 -25.02 -8.63
C ASP A 921 -15.01 -24.64 -8.55
N SER A 922 -15.31 -23.47 -8.00
CA SER A 922 -16.67 -22.92 -7.88
C SER A 922 -17.10 -22.00 -9.04
N ARG A 923 -16.23 -21.75 -10.04
CA ARG A 923 -16.52 -20.87 -11.19
C ARG A 923 -15.84 -21.31 -12.49
N GLN A 924 -16.42 -22.29 -13.18
CA GLN A 924 -17.02 -22.08 -14.51
C GLN A 924 -17.60 -23.37 -15.10
N GLU A 925 -18.92 -23.42 -15.25
CA GLU A 925 -19.62 -24.40 -16.09
C GLU A 925 -19.52 -23.99 -17.59
N ILE A 926 -18.29 -23.79 -18.08
CA ILE A 926 -18.03 -23.41 -19.47
C ILE A 926 -17.22 -24.52 -20.15
N ASN A 927 -17.68 -24.96 -21.32
CA ASN A 927 -17.00 -25.95 -22.15
C ASN A 927 -15.76 -25.34 -22.86
N GLU A 928 -14.82 -24.77 -22.11
CA GLU A 928 -13.54 -24.31 -22.65
C GLU A 928 -12.64 -25.50 -22.99
N VAL A 929 -11.96 -25.42 -24.13
CA VAL A 929 -11.04 -26.48 -24.58
C VAL A 929 -9.72 -26.35 -23.82
N ASN A 930 -9.20 -27.48 -23.32
CA ASN A 930 -7.91 -27.55 -22.65
C ASN A 930 -6.76 -27.08 -23.56
N ALA A 931 -5.77 -26.40 -22.97
CA ALA A 931 -4.49 -26.22 -23.63
C ALA A 931 -3.69 -27.53 -23.65
N GLU A 932 -3.47 -28.10 -24.83
CA GLU A 932 -2.63 -29.29 -25.02
C GLU A 932 -1.27 -28.91 -25.62
N ARG A 933 -0.18 -29.28 -24.95
CA ARG A 933 1.20 -29.11 -25.45
C ARG A 933 1.53 -30.21 -26.48
N PRO A 934 2.04 -29.89 -27.67
CA PRO A 934 2.40 -30.89 -28.67
C PRO A 934 3.41 -31.94 -28.15
N ARG A 935 3.17 -33.22 -28.44
CA ARG A 935 4.06 -34.34 -28.05
C ARG A 935 5.47 -34.30 -28.67
N SER A 936 5.69 -33.40 -29.63
CA SER A 936 7.00 -33.11 -30.23
C SER A 936 7.83 -32.10 -29.43
N MET A 937 7.24 -31.44 -28.43
CA MET A 937 7.92 -30.52 -27.51
C MET A 937 8.33 -31.25 -26.22
N ASN A 938 9.38 -30.75 -25.59
CA ASN A 938 9.79 -31.19 -24.26
C ASN A 938 8.70 -30.87 -23.20
N GLU A 939 8.67 -31.64 -22.11
CA GLU A 939 7.88 -31.35 -20.90
C GLU A 939 8.06 -29.88 -20.48
N PHE A 940 6.97 -29.17 -20.14
CA PHE A 940 7.07 -27.75 -19.78
C PHE A 940 7.64 -27.61 -18.36
N VAL A 941 8.49 -26.61 -18.13
CA VAL A 941 9.19 -26.46 -16.83
C VAL A 941 8.21 -26.34 -15.66
N MET A 942 7.09 -25.64 -15.83
CA MET A 942 6.09 -25.47 -14.77
C MET A 942 5.30 -26.76 -14.48
N ASP A 943 5.05 -27.60 -15.49
CA ASP A 943 4.42 -28.92 -15.30
C ASP A 943 5.35 -29.83 -14.47
N ALA A 944 6.65 -29.83 -14.82
CA ALA A 944 7.67 -30.59 -14.11
C ALA A 944 7.82 -30.11 -12.65
N ILE A 945 7.81 -28.79 -12.42
CA ILE A 945 7.82 -28.22 -11.06
C ILE A 945 6.55 -28.61 -10.30
N LEU A 946 5.34 -28.42 -10.83
CA LEU A 946 4.07 -28.78 -10.18
C LEU A 946 4.04 -30.26 -9.75
N LYS A 947 4.41 -31.15 -10.68
CA LYS A 947 4.49 -32.61 -10.52
C LYS A 947 5.43 -33.01 -9.39
N HIS A 948 6.61 -32.40 -9.30
CA HIS A 948 7.55 -32.65 -8.22
C HIS A 948 7.16 -31.95 -6.91
N ALA A 949 6.59 -30.75 -6.97
CA ALA A 949 6.15 -29.96 -5.82
C ALA A 949 5.00 -30.64 -5.07
N ARG A 950 3.96 -31.10 -5.76
CA ARG A 950 2.86 -31.88 -5.16
C ARG A 950 3.40 -33.15 -4.47
N LYS A 951 4.29 -33.91 -5.12
CA LYS A 951 4.90 -35.13 -4.53
C LYS A 951 5.73 -34.82 -3.27
N HIS A 952 6.50 -33.72 -3.29
CA HIS A 952 7.32 -33.32 -2.15
C HIS A 952 6.47 -32.78 -1.00
N ARG A 953 5.49 -31.92 -1.31
CA ARG A 953 4.42 -31.46 -0.40
C ARG A 953 3.74 -32.63 0.32
N ASP A 954 3.28 -33.62 -0.41
CA ASP A 954 2.55 -34.76 0.16
C ASP A 954 3.46 -35.66 1.03
N THR A 955 4.79 -35.54 0.87
CA THR A 955 5.79 -36.19 1.70
C THR A 955 6.05 -35.38 2.98
N LYS A 956 6.26 -34.06 2.86
CA LYS A 956 6.44 -33.15 4.01
C LYS A 956 5.18 -32.99 4.86
N MET A 957 3.98 -32.98 4.29
CA MET A 957 2.75 -32.95 5.09
C MET A 957 2.54 -34.24 5.90
N LYS A 958 3.05 -35.39 5.44
CA LYS A 958 3.09 -36.63 6.26
C LYS A 958 4.12 -36.54 7.39
N GLN A 959 5.25 -35.85 7.18
CA GLN A 959 6.22 -35.53 8.25
C GLN A 959 5.56 -34.62 9.32
N VAL A 960 4.88 -33.55 8.90
CA VAL A 960 4.10 -32.65 9.79
C VAL A 960 3.07 -33.43 10.59
N ASP A 961 2.21 -34.20 9.92
CA ASP A 961 1.15 -34.95 10.60
C ASP A 961 1.69 -36.06 11.51
N SER A 962 2.82 -36.68 11.16
CA SER A 962 3.52 -37.66 12.01
C SER A 962 4.18 -37.01 13.23
N ALA A 963 4.70 -35.78 13.14
CA ALA A 963 5.19 -35.03 14.29
C ALA A 963 4.03 -34.68 15.23
N ILE A 964 2.93 -34.16 14.68
CA ILE A 964 1.73 -33.75 15.44
C ILE A 964 1.02 -34.94 16.11
N ALA A 965 1.06 -36.12 15.51
CA ALA A 965 0.47 -37.35 16.08
C ALA A 965 1.23 -37.90 17.30
N LYS A 966 2.45 -37.43 17.58
CA LYS A 966 3.25 -37.84 18.77
C LYS A 966 2.92 -37.03 20.03
N ILE A 967 2.21 -35.91 19.88
CA ILE A 967 1.96 -34.95 20.95
C ILE A 967 0.79 -35.42 21.81
N HIS A 968 1.01 -35.55 23.12
CA HIS A 968 0.04 -36.13 24.03
C HIS A 968 -1.17 -35.21 24.28
N GLU A 969 -2.38 -35.78 24.20
CA GLU A 969 -3.63 -35.08 24.49
C GLU A 969 -3.91 -35.01 26.00
N VAL A 970 -3.12 -34.21 26.73
CA VAL A 970 -3.26 -33.95 28.17
C VAL A 970 -3.55 -32.47 28.41
N LYS A 971 -4.45 -32.16 29.36
CA LYS A 971 -4.71 -30.77 29.77
C LYS A 971 -3.56 -30.26 30.64
N ASP A 972 -3.11 -29.03 30.41
CA ASP A 972 -2.06 -28.39 31.20
C ASP A 972 -2.52 -28.22 32.67
N PRO A 973 -1.88 -28.89 33.64
CA PRO A 973 -2.25 -28.79 35.04
C PRO A 973 -2.08 -27.37 35.61
N SER A 974 -1.18 -26.56 35.03
CA SER A 974 -0.94 -25.19 35.49
C SER A 974 -2.17 -24.31 35.27
N LEU A 975 -2.82 -24.44 34.11
CA LEU A 975 -4.05 -23.71 33.77
C LEU A 975 -5.24 -24.14 34.62
N MET A 976 -5.25 -25.37 35.11
CA MET A 976 -6.28 -25.91 36.00
C MET A 976 -6.06 -25.52 37.48
N LYS A 977 -4.81 -25.24 37.88
CA LYS A 977 -4.42 -25.02 39.27
C LYS A 977 -5.20 -23.90 39.99
N PRO A 978 -5.38 -22.68 39.43
CA PRO A 978 -6.06 -21.59 40.17
C PRO A 978 -7.47 -21.96 40.62
N TRP A 979 -8.22 -22.68 39.79
CA TRP A 979 -9.55 -23.18 40.16
C TRP A 979 -9.50 -24.23 41.27
N HIS A 980 -8.59 -25.20 41.17
CA HIS A 980 -8.45 -26.23 42.20
C HIS A 980 -7.91 -25.68 43.54
N ASP A 981 -7.06 -24.66 43.50
CA ASP A 981 -6.61 -23.93 44.70
C ASP A 981 -7.78 -23.18 45.36
N ALA A 982 -8.71 -22.61 44.59
CA ALA A 982 -9.91 -21.95 45.10
C ALA A 982 -10.96 -22.94 45.65
N GLU A 983 -11.21 -24.07 44.98
CA GLU A 983 -12.05 -25.14 45.54
C GLU A 983 -11.44 -25.73 46.83
N SER A 984 -10.11 -25.85 46.88
CA SER A 984 -9.41 -26.31 48.09
C SER A 984 -9.42 -25.25 49.19
N ARG A 985 -9.40 -23.95 48.85
CA ARG A 985 -9.63 -22.85 49.79
C ARG A 985 -11.06 -22.93 50.36
N ALA A 986 -12.08 -23.15 49.53
CA ALA A 986 -13.47 -23.31 49.97
C ALA A 986 -13.68 -24.53 50.90
N ARG A 987 -13.03 -25.66 50.63
CA ARG A 987 -13.04 -26.84 51.53
C ARG A 987 -12.46 -26.49 52.91
N ARG A 988 -11.27 -25.87 52.98
CA ARG A 988 -10.67 -25.47 54.27
C ARG A 988 -11.50 -24.44 55.04
N VAL A 989 -12.22 -23.55 54.33
CA VAL A 989 -13.19 -22.65 54.97
C VAL A 989 -14.38 -23.45 55.52
N LYS A 990 -14.88 -24.46 54.82
CA LYS A 990 -15.97 -25.33 55.31
C LYS A 990 -15.60 -26.05 56.62
N ASP A 991 -14.35 -26.44 56.76
CA ASP A 991 -13.83 -27.12 57.96
C ASP A 991 -13.66 -26.18 59.18
N SER A 992 -13.87 -24.86 59.02
CA SER A 992 -13.65 -23.84 60.04
C SER A 992 -14.79 -22.83 60.24
N ASN A 993 -15.56 -22.51 59.19
CA ASN A 993 -16.77 -21.67 59.23
C ASN A 993 -17.73 -22.08 58.09
N GLY A 994 -18.84 -22.73 58.45
CA GLY A 994 -19.82 -23.24 57.49
C GLY A 994 -20.51 -22.16 56.65
N ASP A 995 -20.89 -21.04 57.26
CA ASP A 995 -21.63 -19.97 56.57
C ASP A 995 -20.75 -19.24 55.55
N ALA A 996 -19.48 -18.96 55.92
CA ALA A 996 -18.50 -18.41 55.01
C ALA A 996 -18.25 -19.34 53.81
N ALA A 997 -18.20 -20.66 54.04
CA ALA A 997 -18.03 -21.64 52.97
C ALA A 997 -19.24 -21.72 52.02
N VAL A 998 -20.46 -21.56 52.53
CA VAL A 998 -21.67 -21.51 51.70
C VAL A 998 -21.66 -20.29 50.77
N ILE A 999 -21.25 -19.12 51.26
CA ILE A 999 -21.13 -17.91 50.44
C ILE A 999 -20.02 -18.07 49.38
N MET A 1000 -18.86 -18.60 49.78
CA MET A 1000 -17.72 -18.81 48.89
C MET A 1000 -18.01 -19.85 47.78
N GLU A 1001 -18.70 -20.95 48.09
CA GLU A 1001 -19.15 -21.92 47.09
C GLU A 1001 -20.27 -21.35 46.19
N ALA A 1002 -21.13 -20.47 46.72
CA ALA A 1002 -22.09 -19.73 45.90
C ALA A 1002 -21.40 -18.77 44.92
N GLU A 1003 -20.31 -18.13 45.31
CA GLU A 1003 -19.45 -17.31 44.42
C GLU A 1003 -18.79 -18.15 43.33
N LEU A 1004 -18.18 -19.30 43.66
CA LEU A 1004 -17.69 -20.25 42.66
C LEU A 1004 -18.83 -20.73 41.73
N SER A 1005 -20.03 -20.95 42.27
CA SER A 1005 -21.23 -21.31 41.49
C SER A 1005 -21.66 -20.21 40.51
N LYS A 1006 -21.51 -18.92 40.83
CA LYS A 1006 -21.70 -17.80 39.86
C LYS A 1006 -20.77 -17.98 38.66
N ILE A 1007 -19.48 -18.22 38.91
CA ILE A 1007 -18.47 -18.41 37.86
C ILE A 1007 -18.79 -19.64 37.02
N ARG A 1008 -19.08 -20.80 37.65
CA ARG A 1008 -19.43 -22.04 36.93
C ARG A 1008 -20.65 -21.85 36.01
N LYS A 1009 -21.68 -21.11 36.46
CA LYS A 1009 -22.89 -20.82 35.68
C LYS A 1009 -22.60 -19.88 34.50
N HIS A 1010 -21.82 -18.82 34.71
CA HIS A 1010 -21.44 -17.87 33.66
C HIS A 1010 -20.63 -18.53 32.54
N VAL A 1011 -19.59 -19.29 32.89
CA VAL A 1011 -18.73 -19.98 31.91
C VAL A 1011 -19.53 -20.98 31.06
N LYS A 1012 -20.46 -21.73 31.67
CA LYS A 1012 -21.39 -22.63 30.94
C LYS A 1012 -22.29 -21.88 29.96
N LYS A 1013 -22.90 -20.76 30.40
CA LYS A 1013 -23.70 -19.88 29.52
C LYS A 1013 -22.87 -19.38 28.33
N MET A 1014 -21.65 -18.92 28.59
CA MET A 1014 -20.77 -18.37 27.55
C MET A 1014 -20.26 -19.44 26.58
N ARG A 1015 -20.10 -20.71 26.99
CA ARG A 1015 -19.76 -21.82 26.07
C ARG A 1015 -20.86 -22.05 25.03
N GLU A 1016 -22.12 -22.02 25.46
CA GLU A 1016 -23.27 -22.15 24.55
C GLU A 1016 -23.44 -20.91 23.66
N GLU A 1017 -23.21 -19.70 24.16
CA GLU A 1017 -23.18 -18.49 23.31
C GLU A 1017 -22.08 -18.55 22.25
N HIS A 1018 -20.87 -18.97 22.62
CA HIS A 1018 -19.76 -19.19 21.69
C HIS A 1018 -20.14 -20.21 20.60
N LYS A 1019 -20.74 -21.35 21.00
CA LYS A 1019 -21.19 -22.41 20.09
C LYS A 1019 -22.34 -21.97 19.15
N LYS A 1020 -23.19 -21.03 19.55
CA LYS A 1020 -24.21 -20.42 18.67
C LYS A 1020 -23.61 -19.44 17.67
N ARG A 1021 -22.68 -18.58 18.11
CA ARG A 1021 -22.13 -17.47 17.30
C ARG A 1021 -21.00 -17.92 16.37
N ILE A 1022 -20.25 -18.97 16.73
CA ILE A 1022 -19.21 -19.59 15.89
C ILE A 1022 -19.79 -20.86 15.26
N SER A 1023 -20.42 -20.69 14.10
CA SER A 1023 -20.97 -21.78 13.28
C SER A 1023 -19.87 -22.46 12.41
N PRO A 1024 -20.14 -23.62 11.78
CA PRO A 1024 -19.15 -24.28 10.91
C PRO A 1024 -18.64 -23.40 9.76
N ASN A 1025 -19.46 -22.48 9.25
CA ASN A 1025 -19.11 -21.57 8.16
C ASN A 1025 -18.40 -20.28 8.65
N PHE A 1026 -18.14 -20.14 9.95
CA PHE A 1026 -17.55 -18.94 10.54
C PHE A 1026 -16.19 -18.57 9.93
N THR A 1027 -15.38 -19.57 9.56
CA THR A 1027 -14.08 -19.37 8.89
C THR A 1027 -14.23 -18.69 7.53
N GLY A 1028 -15.32 -18.91 6.80
CA GLY A 1028 -15.62 -18.29 5.50
C GLY A 1028 -16.17 -16.87 5.57
N LEU A 1029 -16.46 -16.32 6.75
CA LEU A 1029 -16.90 -14.93 6.91
C LEU A 1029 -15.73 -13.95 6.69
N LYS A 1030 -16.05 -12.70 6.31
CA LYS A 1030 -15.03 -11.64 6.20
C LYS A 1030 -14.34 -11.43 7.55
N ILE A 1031 -13.03 -11.17 7.54
CA ILE A 1031 -12.21 -11.11 8.76
C ILE A 1031 -12.76 -10.16 9.84
N GLN A 1032 -13.18 -8.96 9.45
CA GLN A 1032 -13.84 -7.97 10.30
C GLN A 1032 -15.11 -8.51 10.98
N GLN A 1033 -15.92 -9.30 10.28
CA GLN A 1033 -17.12 -9.93 10.84
C GLN A 1033 -16.77 -10.99 11.89
N ARG A 1034 -15.73 -11.80 11.62
CA ARG A 1034 -15.22 -12.80 12.57
C ARG A 1034 -14.72 -12.12 13.85
N GLN A 1035 -13.93 -11.06 13.70
CA GLN A 1035 -13.37 -10.29 14.81
C GLN A 1035 -14.47 -9.60 15.64
N ASN A 1036 -15.49 -9.02 15.00
CA ASN A 1036 -16.62 -8.40 15.71
C ASN A 1036 -17.39 -9.43 16.57
N VAL A 1037 -17.55 -10.66 16.09
CA VAL A 1037 -18.16 -11.75 16.88
C VAL A 1037 -17.27 -12.18 18.04
N LEU A 1038 -15.96 -12.35 17.83
CA LEU A 1038 -15.00 -12.73 18.89
C LEU A 1038 -14.90 -11.65 19.97
N ARG A 1039 -14.69 -10.38 19.58
CA ARG A 1039 -14.68 -9.20 20.49
C ARG A 1039 -16.02 -8.99 21.20
N SER A 1040 -17.14 -9.46 20.64
CA SER A 1040 -18.43 -9.49 21.33
C SER A 1040 -18.50 -10.60 22.39
N LEU A 1041 -18.05 -11.83 22.06
CA LEU A 1041 -17.99 -12.95 23.00
C LEU A 1041 -17.04 -12.67 24.17
N ALA A 1042 -15.86 -12.10 23.90
CA ALA A 1042 -14.89 -11.73 24.93
C ALA A 1042 -15.42 -10.63 25.86
N ARG A 1043 -16.10 -9.59 25.34
CA ARG A 1043 -16.77 -8.58 26.17
C ARG A 1043 -17.90 -9.17 27.03
N ASP A 1044 -18.77 -9.99 26.45
CA ASP A 1044 -19.84 -10.69 27.19
C ASP A 1044 -19.26 -11.61 28.28
N PHE A 1045 -18.10 -12.24 28.04
CA PHE A 1045 -17.39 -13.07 29.00
C PHE A 1045 -16.70 -12.26 30.11
N ALA A 1046 -16.10 -11.12 29.77
CA ALA A 1046 -15.43 -10.23 30.71
C ALA A 1046 -16.41 -9.51 31.64
N ALA A 1047 -17.51 -8.96 31.11
CA ALA A 1047 -18.48 -8.12 31.81
C ALA A 1047 -19.42 -8.86 32.78
N SER A 1048 -19.19 -10.15 33.06
CA SER A 1048 -19.96 -10.93 34.04
C SER A 1048 -19.17 -12.12 34.61
N PRO A 1049 -19.57 -12.71 35.75
CA PRO A 1049 -20.40 -12.06 36.77
C PRO A 1049 -19.69 -10.81 37.31
N ASP A 1050 -20.45 -9.86 37.84
CA ASP A 1050 -19.92 -8.60 38.38
C ASP A 1050 -18.94 -8.87 39.53
N PRO A 1051 -17.66 -8.46 39.43
CA PRO A 1051 -16.66 -8.63 40.48
C PRO A 1051 -17.00 -7.94 41.80
N SER A 1052 -17.77 -6.85 41.78
CA SER A 1052 -18.21 -6.17 43.02
C SER A 1052 -19.17 -7.01 43.86
N SER A 1053 -19.76 -8.05 43.27
CA SER A 1053 -20.64 -8.99 43.96
C SER A 1053 -19.90 -10.12 44.71
N PHE A 1054 -18.57 -10.10 44.78
CA PHE A 1054 -17.75 -11.13 45.42
C PHE A 1054 -17.12 -10.61 46.72
N LEU A 1055 -17.14 -11.45 47.75
CA LEU A 1055 -16.57 -11.19 49.08
C LEU A 1055 -15.27 -11.98 49.32
N PHE A 1056 -15.12 -13.16 48.69
CA PHE A 1056 -13.99 -14.08 48.95
C PHE A 1056 -12.93 -14.10 47.84
N PHE A 1057 -13.18 -13.39 46.73
CA PHE A 1057 -12.30 -13.33 45.57
C PHE A 1057 -12.22 -11.91 45.01
N SER A 1058 -10.99 -11.40 44.85
CA SER A 1058 -10.70 -10.12 44.18
C SER A 1058 -11.06 -10.14 42.69
N SER A 1059 -11.19 -8.97 42.05
CA SER A 1059 -11.48 -8.88 40.60
C SER A 1059 -10.42 -9.57 39.71
N GLU A 1060 -9.15 -9.56 40.13
CA GLU A 1060 -8.08 -10.33 39.47
C GLU A 1060 -8.30 -11.84 39.64
N GLU A 1061 -8.64 -12.30 40.86
CA GLU A 1061 -8.96 -13.71 41.10
C GLU A 1061 -10.22 -14.16 40.34
N VAL A 1062 -11.29 -13.38 40.32
CA VAL A 1062 -12.51 -13.71 39.56
C VAL A 1062 -12.20 -13.85 38.07
N SER A 1063 -11.32 -13.01 37.52
CA SER A 1063 -10.86 -13.11 36.13
C SER A 1063 -10.01 -14.37 35.89
N ARG A 1064 -9.07 -14.65 36.79
CA ARG A 1064 -8.23 -15.87 36.78
C ARG A 1064 -9.03 -17.16 36.91
N LEU A 1065 -10.04 -17.16 37.79
CA LEU A 1065 -10.94 -18.29 38.02
C LEU A 1065 -11.90 -18.49 36.85
N LYS A 1066 -12.37 -17.41 36.19
CA LYS A 1066 -13.06 -17.50 34.90
C LYS A 1066 -12.19 -18.18 33.85
N ALA A 1067 -10.94 -17.74 33.65
CA ALA A 1067 -10.03 -18.33 32.67
C ALA A 1067 -9.75 -19.82 32.97
N SER A 1068 -9.32 -20.12 34.20
CA SER A 1068 -9.00 -21.47 34.67
C SER A 1068 -10.21 -22.43 34.58
N TYR A 1069 -11.40 -22.02 35.04
CA TYR A 1069 -12.60 -22.87 34.91
C TYR A 1069 -13.05 -23.03 33.46
N THR A 1070 -12.80 -22.06 32.59
CA THR A 1070 -13.12 -22.19 31.16
C THR A 1070 -12.26 -23.25 30.49
N TYR A 1071 -10.96 -23.28 30.79
CA TYR A 1071 -10.05 -24.34 30.34
C TYR A 1071 -10.41 -25.72 30.94
N ILE A 1072 -10.85 -25.78 32.20
CA ILE A 1072 -11.37 -27.02 32.81
C ILE A 1072 -12.66 -27.50 32.14
N HIS A 1073 -13.61 -26.60 31.90
CA HIS A 1073 -14.95 -26.93 31.42
C HIS A 1073 -14.97 -27.36 29.93
N GLU A 1074 -14.09 -26.81 29.10
CA GLU A 1074 -13.99 -27.18 27.69
C GLU A 1074 -13.75 -28.69 27.52
N ALA A 1075 -14.54 -29.36 26.69
CA ALA A 1075 -14.50 -30.82 26.57
C ALA A 1075 -13.32 -31.32 25.72
N HIS A 1076 -12.90 -30.53 24.73
CA HIS A 1076 -11.82 -30.87 23.80
C HIS A 1076 -10.58 -30.01 24.08
N ILE A 1077 -9.39 -30.61 24.13
CA ILE A 1077 -8.14 -29.90 24.44
C ILE A 1077 -7.74 -28.92 23.30
N SER A 1078 -8.19 -29.20 22.08
CA SER A 1078 -8.13 -28.30 20.91
C SER A 1078 -9.24 -27.23 20.86
N GLY A 1079 -10.17 -27.22 21.81
CA GLY A 1079 -11.31 -26.30 21.84
C GLY A 1079 -10.88 -24.84 21.94
N HIS A 1080 -11.39 -23.99 21.04
CA HIS A 1080 -10.94 -22.60 20.93
C HIS A 1080 -11.50 -21.66 22.02
N PHE A 1081 -12.66 -21.97 22.60
CA PHE A 1081 -13.38 -21.06 23.52
C PHE A 1081 -12.55 -20.49 24.69
N PRO A 1082 -11.73 -21.27 25.43
CA PRO A 1082 -10.91 -20.70 26.52
C PRO A 1082 -9.94 -19.62 26.03
N TRP A 1083 -9.39 -19.80 24.84
CA TRP A 1083 -8.40 -18.91 24.24
C TRP A 1083 -9.09 -17.69 23.62
N ASP A 1084 -10.19 -17.90 22.90
CA ASP A 1084 -10.99 -16.86 22.24
C ASP A 1084 -11.56 -15.81 23.23
N VAL A 1085 -11.69 -16.15 24.52
CA VAL A 1085 -12.22 -15.23 25.56
C VAL A 1085 -11.23 -14.89 26.69
N ALA A 1086 -10.11 -15.62 26.85
CA ALA A 1086 -9.22 -15.46 28.00
C ALA A 1086 -7.72 -15.74 27.75
N LEU A 1087 -7.22 -15.74 26.50
CA LEU A 1087 -5.82 -16.05 26.17
C LEU A 1087 -4.79 -15.39 27.10
N ARG A 1088 -4.90 -14.09 27.37
CA ARG A 1088 -3.92 -13.33 28.19
C ARG A 1088 -3.87 -13.79 29.64
N GLU A 1089 -5.00 -14.18 30.23
CA GLU A 1089 -5.00 -14.68 31.61
C GLU A 1089 -4.52 -16.13 31.66
N LEU A 1090 -4.84 -16.96 30.65
CA LEU A 1090 -4.25 -18.30 30.50
C LEU A 1090 -2.71 -18.23 30.35
N GLY A 1091 -2.20 -17.33 29.51
CA GLY A 1091 -0.77 -17.07 29.38
C GLY A 1091 -0.14 -16.53 30.67
N THR A 1092 -0.86 -15.68 31.41
CA THR A 1092 -0.41 -15.18 32.73
C THR A 1092 -0.31 -16.31 33.76
N ILE A 1093 -1.26 -17.25 33.77
CA ILE A 1093 -1.21 -18.45 34.62
C ILE A 1093 -0.01 -19.34 34.22
N LYS A 1094 0.20 -19.57 32.91
CA LYS A 1094 1.31 -20.36 32.37
C LYS A 1094 2.67 -19.78 32.76
N ALA A 1095 2.91 -18.51 32.44
CA ALA A 1095 4.18 -17.83 32.74
C ALA A 1095 4.50 -17.84 34.25
N ARG A 1096 3.52 -17.54 35.11
CA ARG A 1096 3.67 -17.61 36.58
C ARG A 1096 3.91 -19.03 37.10
N SER A 1097 3.57 -20.08 36.36
CA SER A 1097 3.84 -21.47 36.76
C SER A 1097 5.26 -21.96 36.42
N LEU A 1098 5.89 -21.34 35.42
CA LEU A 1098 7.25 -21.68 34.97
C LEU A 1098 8.32 -20.94 35.77
N GLY A 1099 8.02 -19.75 36.31
CA GLY A 1099 8.94 -19.01 37.17
C GLY A 1099 8.64 -17.52 37.27
N PRO A 1100 9.65 -16.70 37.61
CA PRO A 1100 9.55 -15.24 37.58
C PRO A 1100 9.24 -14.73 36.16
N SER A 1101 8.20 -13.90 36.04
CA SER A 1101 7.75 -13.32 34.78
C SER A 1101 7.65 -11.79 34.89
N LYS A 1102 7.82 -11.09 33.76
CA LYS A 1102 7.81 -9.61 33.70
C LYS A 1102 6.61 -9.12 32.89
N THR A 1103 5.74 -8.34 33.53
CA THR A 1103 4.66 -7.62 32.83
C THR A 1103 5.25 -6.51 31.94
N VAL A 1104 4.73 -6.39 30.72
CA VAL A 1104 5.09 -5.36 29.73
C VAL A 1104 3.81 -4.68 29.23
N ALA A 1105 3.84 -3.37 29.04
CA ALA A 1105 2.70 -2.63 28.48
C ALA A 1105 2.55 -2.91 26.97
N LEU A 1106 1.30 -3.03 26.49
CA LEU A 1106 1.02 -3.49 25.12
C LEU A 1106 1.75 -2.66 24.05
N GLY A 1107 1.71 -1.32 24.13
CA GLY A 1107 2.41 -0.44 23.18
C GLY A 1107 3.94 -0.52 23.18
N PHE A 1108 4.55 -1.17 24.19
CA PHE A 1108 5.98 -1.48 24.21
C PHE A 1108 6.23 -2.87 23.59
N TYR A 1109 5.38 -3.86 23.92
CA TYR A 1109 5.39 -5.19 23.32
C TYR A 1109 5.11 -5.19 21.81
N GLU A 1110 4.25 -4.28 21.32
CA GLU A 1110 3.97 -4.08 19.89
C GLU A 1110 5.25 -3.73 19.08
N ARG A 1111 6.31 -3.26 19.75
CA ARG A 1111 7.59 -2.89 19.14
C ARG A 1111 8.73 -3.89 19.43
N PHE A 1112 8.44 -5.03 20.07
CA PHE A 1112 9.44 -6.06 20.36
C PHE A 1112 9.76 -6.93 19.15
N VAL A 1113 11.06 -7.14 18.93
CA VAL A 1113 11.62 -7.99 17.85
C VAL A 1113 12.78 -8.81 18.40
N LEU A 1114 12.67 -10.14 18.37
CA LEU A 1114 13.81 -11.02 18.59
C LEU A 1114 14.69 -11.02 17.33
N LYS A 1115 15.87 -10.37 17.39
CA LYS A 1115 16.86 -10.47 16.30
C LYS A 1115 17.53 -11.86 16.32
N GLN A 1116 17.73 -12.47 15.15
CA GLN A 1116 18.33 -13.81 15.02
C GLN A 1116 19.73 -13.93 15.66
N SER A 1117 20.49 -12.83 15.76
CA SER A 1117 21.77 -12.78 16.46
C SER A 1117 21.67 -13.07 17.96
N ALA A 1118 20.50 -12.91 18.59
CA ALA A 1118 20.28 -13.18 20.01
C ALA A 1118 20.27 -14.69 20.35
N PHE A 1119 20.16 -15.58 19.36
CA PHE A 1119 20.10 -17.04 19.53
C PHE A 1119 21.49 -17.70 19.58
N ARG A 1120 22.58 -16.92 19.56
CA ARG A 1120 23.97 -17.38 19.65
C ARG A 1120 24.47 -17.20 21.09
N ARG A 1121 23.97 -18.01 22.02
CA ARG A 1121 24.33 -17.98 23.46
C ARG A 1121 25.08 -19.22 23.90
#